data_AF-A0A522E935-F1
#
_entry.id   AF-A0A522E935-F1
#
_cell.length_a   1.000
_cell.length_b   1.000
_cell.length_c   1.000
_cell.angle_alpha   90.00
_cell.angle_beta   90.00
_cell.angle_gamma   90.00
#
_symmetry.space_group_name_H-M   'P 1'
#
loop_
_entity.id
_entity.type
_entity.pdbx_description
1 polymer ?
#
loop_
_entity_poly.entity_id
_entity_poly.type
_entity_poly.pdbx_seq_one_letter_code
_entity_poly.pdbx_strand_id
1 'polypeptide(L)'
;MAPERVSRGEFNPELEKKASAILRYIESKILAGHESDPEVEAEIRATYQSSPNAESRSRTPREKADILYEKVMAYVTDKKAGVNADLITEIKVLFEDRETKDLFLKTYSEARVDTKSYRMSDLGKTWKHLNEQIEGLEEEFKKVEQALFLRTVEGKSNISAAKSKAERLANRLLMLKTQRENMKQLNLEKVHPTAENTDIAAAFQFETLVEYRDQLKKGFVWLPSRQKIHTDTVAALQNGRWPVLIGEAGTGKSDQADAAALELTNSPPTEVDCVSTTGEKQLIMDTAIDSETGGSYQEYGPLMRAFTGFNNSREKKPSHLKGRVARFDEAGRLGSKAYTIIKKARQKGPGDDFYGHPVLPGAAAIWTTNPVGTRYPDRRAVDPAMRREIAEIIVDYPDQSAQSPELYEFMLGALLDENKHIPIAEKELTPAYVKHELADAEKVTLPDGRVVVAKDVLIEDGADPRHSTLWRLANAVKTLQNSFIYGNQSSESIPTNAVRFVEDSDGNITLDASTGELLTLSSSTITLGEIKSWMQGFKDRLQKQNQAFQVESFSEWIKLKIDIYLKQVDQADRAKVRAIFDYFHLLDGAPDLKGAKPITPKKIGYLSPRVPRPLHVEMPPAEADAEPAAETEDARPAELYTTIEVSLEDGGRINIRKGEQKIRTKVSPELAVGKKTRFTVDGSDYSFAGTLEEGESPVGSFLSEPDLHKVFTPEQVEKGMVDYSFQKLEKDVEALCEMTKTEQDVK
;
A
#
# COMPACT_ATOMS: atom_id res chain seq x y z
N MET A 1 -37.26 8.47 -20.33
CA MET A 1 -36.24 9.11 -19.48
C MET A 1 -36.95 10.02 -18.49
N ALA A 2 -37.21 9.51 -17.28
CA ALA A 2 -37.63 10.32 -16.14
C ALA A 2 -36.37 10.77 -15.40
N PRO A 3 -36.29 12.01 -14.88
CA PRO A 3 -35.11 12.49 -14.20
C PRO A 3 -34.92 11.73 -12.88
N GLU A 4 -33.72 11.16 -12.70
CA GLU A 4 -33.25 10.66 -11.41
C GLU A 4 -33.44 11.76 -10.35
N ARG A 5 -34.19 11.44 -9.30
CA ARG A 5 -34.21 12.25 -8.09
C ARG A 5 -32.81 12.24 -7.50
N VAL A 6 -32.06 13.32 -7.75
CA VAL A 6 -30.88 13.69 -6.97
C VAL A 6 -31.31 13.70 -5.49
N SER A 7 -30.84 12.71 -4.72
CA SER A 7 -31.07 12.73 -3.28
C SER A 7 -30.38 13.98 -2.73
N ARG A 8 -31.16 14.82 -2.04
CA ARG A 8 -30.61 15.92 -1.25
C ARG A 8 -29.67 15.30 -0.23
N GLY A 9 -28.40 15.68 -0.25
CA GLY A 9 -27.37 15.13 0.63
C GLY A 9 -27.84 15.13 2.07
N GLU A 10 -27.91 13.95 2.67
CA GLU A 10 -28.26 13.78 4.08
C GLU A 10 -27.25 14.54 4.94
N PHE A 11 -27.78 15.38 5.83
CA PHE A 11 -27.00 16.08 6.83
C PHE A 11 -26.31 15.05 7.74
N ASN A 12 -24.97 14.96 7.65
CA ASN A 12 -24.19 14.10 8.54
C ASN A 12 -23.49 14.97 9.60
N PRO A 13 -24.04 15.04 10.84
CA PRO A 13 -23.50 15.89 11.91
C PRO A 13 -22.07 15.50 12.31
N GLU A 14 -21.65 14.26 12.04
CA GLU A 14 -20.28 13.82 12.33
C GLU A 14 -19.28 14.41 11.33
N LEU A 15 -19.64 14.51 10.05
CA LEU A 15 -18.80 15.16 9.03
C LEU A 15 -18.58 16.64 9.36
N GLU A 16 -19.65 17.36 9.71
CA GLU A 16 -19.55 18.78 10.09
C GLU A 16 -18.68 18.99 11.33
N LYS A 17 -18.84 18.11 12.34
CA LYS A 17 -18.00 18.12 13.54
C LYS A 17 -16.52 17.90 13.20
N LYS A 18 -16.20 16.98 12.29
CA LYS A 18 -14.83 16.71 11.86
C LYS A 18 -14.25 17.82 10.99
N ALA A 19 -15.04 18.39 10.07
CA ALA A 19 -14.64 19.54 9.26
C ALA A 19 -14.34 20.76 10.16
N SER A 20 -15.22 21.05 11.13
CA SER A 20 -15.04 22.14 12.10
C SER A 20 -13.79 21.94 12.95
N ALA A 21 -13.48 20.70 13.33
CA ALA A 21 -12.27 20.36 14.05
C ALA A 21 -10.99 20.64 13.23
N ILE A 22 -10.96 20.21 11.97
CA ILE A 22 -9.82 20.45 11.05
C ILE A 22 -9.63 21.95 10.84
N LEU A 23 -10.73 22.66 10.58
CA LEU A 23 -10.75 24.12 10.41
C LEU A 23 -10.11 24.83 11.60
N ARG A 24 -10.61 24.54 12.81
CA ARG A 24 -10.08 25.14 14.04
C ARG A 24 -8.62 24.80 14.26
N TYR A 25 -8.17 23.59 13.94
CA TYR A 25 -6.77 23.21 14.07
C TYR A 25 -5.88 24.08 13.19
N ILE A 26 -6.22 24.24 11.91
CA ILE A 26 -5.44 25.08 10.98
C ILE A 26 -5.42 26.53 11.48
N GLU A 27 -6.58 27.10 11.81
CA GLU A 27 -6.67 28.51 12.23
C GLU A 27 -5.99 28.78 13.58
N SER A 28 -6.14 27.89 14.56
CA SER A 28 -5.66 28.13 15.94
C SER A 28 -4.26 27.58 16.26
N LYS A 29 -3.75 26.61 15.49
CA LYS A 29 -2.47 25.93 15.77
C LYS A 29 -1.43 26.09 14.68
N ILE A 30 -1.85 26.31 13.43
CA ILE A 30 -0.91 26.53 12.31
C ILE A 30 -0.78 28.02 12.02
N LEU A 31 -1.91 28.71 11.84
CA LEU A 31 -1.93 30.11 11.41
C LEU A 31 -1.91 31.12 12.58
N ALA A 32 -2.21 30.68 13.80
CA ALA A 32 -2.31 31.58 14.95
C ALA A 32 -0.95 32.23 15.28
N GLY A 33 -0.93 33.56 15.28
CA GLY A 33 0.27 34.33 15.62
C GLY A 33 1.37 34.33 14.55
N HIS A 34 1.12 33.76 13.37
CA HIS A 34 2.04 33.85 12.23
C HIS A 34 1.81 35.14 11.46
N GLU A 35 2.79 36.03 11.47
CA GLU A 35 2.85 37.19 10.58
C GLU A 35 3.71 36.82 9.37
N SER A 36 3.06 36.66 8.22
CA SER A 36 3.74 36.44 6.94
C SER A 36 4.26 37.76 6.38
N ASP A 37 5.46 37.73 5.78
CA ASP A 37 5.95 38.83 4.96
C ASP A 37 5.03 38.99 3.73
N PRO A 38 4.44 40.18 3.50
CA PRO A 38 3.56 40.42 2.35
C PRO A 38 4.21 40.14 0.99
N GLU A 39 5.52 40.34 0.84
CA GLU A 39 6.23 40.08 -0.42
C GLU A 39 6.33 38.57 -0.69
N VAL A 40 6.70 37.80 0.34
CA VAL A 40 6.76 36.33 0.28
C VAL A 40 5.37 35.74 0.04
N GLU A 41 4.35 36.28 0.71
CA GLU A 41 2.97 35.85 0.51
C GLU A 41 2.49 36.12 -0.93
N ALA A 42 2.85 37.27 -1.51
CA ALA A 42 2.52 37.60 -2.89
C ALA A 42 3.24 36.69 -3.90
N GLU A 43 4.50 36.34 -3.65
CA GLU A 43 5.27 35.39 -4.48
C GLU A 43 4.66 33.98 -4.46
N ILE A 44 4.35 33.48 -3.26
CA ILE A 44 3.69 32.18 -3.09
C ILE A 44 2.30 32.20 -3.73
N ARG A 45 1.54 33.28 -3.55
CA ARG A 45 0.22 33.45 -4.17
C ARG A 45 0.32 33.46 -5.69
N ALA A 46 1.31 34.13 -6.27
CA ALA A 46 1.58 34.09 -7.71
C ALA A 46 1.95 32.69 -8.22
N THR A 47 2.57 31.85 -7.39
CA THR A 47 2.89 30.45 -7.72
C THR A 47 1.63 29.57 -7.85
N TYR A 48 0.54 29.92 -7.15
CA TYR A 48 -0.71 29.16 -7.14
C TYR A 48 -1.86 29.82 -7.91
N GLN A 49 -1.75 31.10 -8.24
CA GLN A 49 -2.72 31.86 -9.03
C GLN A 49 -2.28 31.99 -10.50
N SER A 50 -3.25 32.13 -11.39
CA SER A 50 -3.00 32.58 -12.75
C SER A 50 -2.37 33.98 -12.74
N SER A 51 -1.17 34.13 -13.30
CA SER A 51 -0.70 35.45 -13.73
C SER A 51 -1.07 35.64 -15.20
N PRO A 52 -1.76 36.73 -15.60
CA PRO A 52 -2.07 37.03 -17.00
C PRO A 52 -0.84 37.19 -17.90
N ASN A 53 0.35 37.42 -17.31
CA ASN A 53 1.59 37.72 -18.01
C ASN A 53 2.72 36.71 -17.76
N ALA A 54 2.47 35.61 -17.02
CA ALA A 54 3.46 34.56 -16.84
C ALA A 54 3.02 33.31 -17.61
N GLU A 55 3.95 32.68 -18.32
CA GLU A 55 3.79 31.35 -18.92
C GLU A 55 3.53 30.24 -17.87
N SER A 56 3.36 30.58 -16.59
CA SER A 56 3.09 29.67 -15.47
C SER A 56 1.59 29.42 -15.26
N ARG A 57 1.20 28.15 -15.42
CA ARG A 57 -0.16 27.59 -15.30
C ARG A 57 -0.80 27.79 -13.92
N SER A 58 -2.12 28.07 -13.90
CA SER A 58 -2.94 28.08 -12.67
C SER A 58 -3.25 26.66 -12.19
N ARG A 59 -3.02 26.39 -10.90
CA ARG A 59 -3.39 25.09 -10.30
C ARG A 59 -4.91 25.00 -10.08
N THR A 60 -5.47 23.82 -10.32
CA THR A 60 -6.89 23.54 -10.06
C THR A 60 -7.18 23.51 -8.55
N PRO A 61 -8.43 23.75 -8.09
CA PRO A 61 -8.78 23.62 -6.67
C PRO A 61 -8.46 22.24 -6.08
N ARG A 62 -8.60 21.17 -6.88
CA ARG A 62 -8.18 19.81 -6.49
C ARG A 62 -6.69 19.74 -6.18
N GLU A 63 -5.85 20.20 -7.10
CA GLU A 63 -4.39 20.18 -6.92
C GLU A 63 -3.99 21.00 -5.71
N LYS A 64 -4.56 22.20 -5.55
CA LYS A 64 -4.34 23.04 -4.38
C LYS A 64 -4.73 22.33 -3.08
N ALA A 65 -5.82 21.57 -3.06
CA ALA A 65 -6.23 20.79 -1.90
C ALA A 65 -5.27 19.62 -1.59
N ASP A 66 -4.77 18.93 -2.63
CA ASP A 66 -3.75 17.88 -2.48
C ASP A 66 -2.43 18.45 -1.92
N ILE A 67 -2.01 19.62 -2.42
CA ILE A 67 -0.81 20.32 -1.94
C ILE A 67 -1.03 20.80 -0.50
N LEU A 68 -2.18 21.40 -0.21
CA LEU A 68 -2.52 21.84 1.15
C LEU A 68 -2.43 20.68 2.14
N TYR A 69 -2.87 19.48 1.76
CA TYR A 69 -2.68 18.28 2.57
C TYR A 69 -1.21 17.95 2.79
N GLU A 70 -0.40 17.90 1.74
CA GLU A 70 1.04 17.66 1.85
C GLU A 70 1.72 18.67 2.80
N LYS A 71 1.38 19.96 2.68
CA LYS A 71 1.96 21.03 3.51
C LYS A 71 1.51 20.95 4.97
N VAL A 72 0.24 20.64 5.22
CA VAL A 72 -0.25 20.40 6.60
C VAL A 72 0.45 19.18 7.21
N MET A 73 0.66 18.09 6.45
CA MET A 73 1.38 16.91 6.94
C MET A 73 2.86 17.18 7.22
N ALA A 74 3.51 17.98 6.37
CA ALA A 74 4.87 18.45 6.61
C ALA A 74 4.95 19.28 7.90
N TYR A 75 4.01 20.21 8.12
CA TYR A 75 3.96 21.04 9.32
C TYR A 75 3.90 20.19 10.59
N VAL A 76 3.04 19.16 10.61
CA VAL A 76 2.93 18.29 11.79
C VAL A 76 4.21 17.49 12.04
N THR A 77 4.89 17.09 10.97
CA THR A 77 6.15 16.33 11.06
C THR A 77 7.29 17.22 11.58
N ASP A 78 7.40 18.43 11.05
CA ASP A 78 8.48 19.39 11.35
C ASP A 78 8.28 20.13 12.67
N LYS A 79 7.08 20.12 13.25
CA LYS A 79 6.79 20.74 14.56
C LYS A 79 7.79 20.31 15.66
N LYS A 80 8.35 19.10 15.56
CA LYS A 80 9.37 18.59 16.50
C LYS A 80 10.80 19.06 16.21
N ALA A 81 11.10 19.45 14.97
CA ALA A 81 12.43 19.85 14.50
C ALA A 81 12.60 21.38 14.32
N GLY A 82 11.49 22.12 14.35
CA GLY A 82 11.43 23.56 14.05
C GLY A 82 10.76 23.78 12.70
N VAL A 83 9.65 24.52 12.69
CA VAL A 83 8.83 24.73 11.48
C VAL A 83 9.39 25.88 10.66
N ASN A 84 9.49 25.69 9.35
CA ASN A 84 9.82 26.76 8.40
C ASN A 84 8.66 27.77 8.29
N ALA A 85 8.94 29.07 8.45
CA ALA A 85 7.97 30.14 8.28
C ALA A 85 7.29 30.14 6.89
N ASP A 86 8.03 29.80 5.83
CA ASP A 86 7.52 29.73 4.46
C ASP A 86 6.44 28.65 4.31
N LEU A 87 6.60 27.53 5.02
CA LEU A 87 5.61 26.44 5.03
C LEU A 87 4.27 26.91 5.61
N ILE A 88 4.30 27.69 6.70
CA ILE A 88 3.09 28.24 7.31
C ILE A 88 2.43 29.26 6.36
N THR A 89 3.24 30.09 5.67
CA THR A 89 2.76 31.03 4.67
C THR A 89 2.12 30.32 3.46
N GLU A 90 2.70 29.21 2.97
CA GLU A 90 2.09 28.39 1.92
C GLU A 90 0.74 27.81 2.33
N ILE A 91 0.64 27.27 3.56
CA ILE A 91 -0.63 26.76 4.10
C ILE A 91 -1.66 27.89 4.15
N LYS A 92 -1.28 29.09 4.63
CA LYS A 92 -2.15 30.26 4.68
C LYS A 92 -2.70 30.60 3.29
N VAL A 93 -1.83 30.78 2.30
CA VAL A 93 -2.22 31.16 0.93
C VAL A 93 -3.18 30.14 0.31
N LEU A 94 -2.90 28.84 0.45
CA LEU A 94 -3.77 27.78 -0.06
C LEU A 94 -5.10 27.70 0.69
N PHE A 95 -5.11 27.97 1.99
CA PHE A 95 -6.29 27.89 2.84
C PHE A 95 -7.22 29.11 2.73
N GLU A 96 -6.72 30.25 2.25
CA GLU A 96 -7.54 31.43 1.93
C GLU A 96 -8.38 31.27 0.66
N ASP A 97 -7.96 30.39 -0.26
CA ASP A 97 -8.76 30.03 -1.44
C ASP A 97 -9.99 29.22 -1.00
N ARG A 98 -11.18 29.83 -1.16
CA ARG A 98 -12.45 29.27 -0.67
C ARG A 98 -12.77 27.91 -1.27
N GLU A 99 -12.59 27.73 -2.57
CA GLU A 99 -12.91 26.46 -3.23
C GLU A 99 -11.96 25.36 -2.76
N THR A 100 -10.68 25.71 -2.58
CA THR A 100 -9.65 24.81 -2.05
C THR A 100 -9.96 24.41 -0.61
N LYS A 101 -10.27 25.39 0.25
CA LYS A 101 -10.63 25.19 1.67
C LYS A 101 -11.85 24.28 1.80
N ASP A 102 -12.93 24.57 1.08
CA ASP A 102 -14.18 23.81 1.16
C ASP A 102 -13.96 22.36 0.69
N LEU A 103 -13.20 22.17 -0.39
CA LEU A 103 -12.87 20.84 -0.92
C LEU A 103 -11.98 20.04 0.04
N PHE A 104 -10.95 20.68 0.59
CA PHE A 104 -10.04 20.09 1.58
C PHE A 104 -10.81 19.63 2.83
N LEU A 105 -11.59 20.54 3.45
CA LEU A 105 -12.33 20.23 4.67
C LEU A 105 -13.33 19.09 4.45
N LYS A 106 -14.02 19.10 3.31
CA LYS A 106 -14.96 18.03 2.94
C LYS A 106 -14.23 16.69 2.81
N THR A 107 -13.23 16.59 1.94
CA THR A 107 -12.59 15.30 1.65
C THR A 107 -11.89 14.71 2.87
N TYR A 108 -11.15 15.53 3.63
CA TYR A 108 -10.40 15.01 4.78
C TYR A 108 -11.26 14.82 6.02
N SER A 109 -12.44 15.45 6.14
CA SER A 109 -13.43 15.07 7.15
C SER A 109 -14.11 13.73 6.83
N GLU A 110 -14.44 13.48 5.56
CA GLU A 110 -14.92 12.18 5.06
C GLU A 110 -13.92 11.06 5.39
N ALA A 111 -12.65 11.24 5.05
CA ALA A 111 -11.59 10.27 5.37
C ALA A 111 -11.48 9.95 6.87
N ARG A 112 -11.70 10.95 7.75
CA ARG A 112 -11.67 10.78 9.21
C ARG A 112 -12.85 9.96 9.73
N VAL A 113 -14.04 10.20 9.18
CA VAL A 113 -15.24 9.42 9.53
C VAL A 113 -15.06 7.99 9.07
N ASP A 114 -14.64 7.77 7.82
CA ASP A 114 -14.40 6.43 7.27
C ASP A 114 -13.39 5.64 8.13
N THR A 115 -12.27 6.26 8.49
CA THR A 115 -11.23 5.62 9.32
C THR A 115 -11.77 5.25 10.70
N LYS A 116 -12.61 6.11 11.30
CA LYS A 116 -13.22 5.83 12.61
C LYS A 116 -14.22 4.69 12.50
N SER A 117 -15.09 4.69 11.50
CA SER A 117 -16.07 3.63 11.25
C SER A 117 -15.37 2.28 11.07
N TYR A 118 -14.32 2.24 10.25
CA TYR A 118 -13.46 1.08 10.08
C TYR A 118 -12.91 0.55 11.41
N ARG A 119 -12.24 1.40 12.20
CA ARG A 119 -11.63 1.00 13.49
C ARG A 119 -12.64 0.50 14.52
N MET A 120 -13.86 1.04 14.48
CA MET A 120 -14.92 0.69 15.43
C MET A 120 -15.69 -0.57 15.02
N SER A 121 -15.64 -0.94 13.74
CA SER A 121 -16.30 -2.14 13.20
C SER A 121 -15.68 -3.43 13.72
N ASP A 122 -16.48 -4.49 13.84
CA ASP A 122 -16.00 -5.78 14.32
C ASP A 122 -15.10 -6.50 13.30
N LEU A 123 -15.39 -6.33 12.00
CA LEU A 123 -14.50 -6.78 10.93
C LEU A 123 -13.14 -6.06 11.02
N GLY A 124 -13.12 -4.75 11.24
CA GLY A 124 -11.88 -3.98 11.40
C GLY A 124 -11.06 -4.40 12.63
N LYS A 125 -11.70 -4.63 13.78
CA LYS A 125 -11.01 -5.16 14.98
C LYS A 125 -10.44 -6.56 14.72
N THR A 126 -11.22 -7.44 14.09
CA THR A 126 -10.80 -8.81 13.77
C THR A 126 -9.62 -8.80 12.81
N TRP A 127 -9.66 -7.94 11.79
CA TRP A 127 -8.58 -7.75 10.83
C TRP A 127 -7.29 -7.30 11.48
N LYS A 128 -7.37 -6.27 12.33
CA LYS A 128 -6.21 -5.78 13.08
C LYS A 128 -5.58 -6.90 13.92
N HIS A 129 -6.41 -7.62 14.68
CA HIS A 129 -5.94 -8.74 15.50
C HIS A 129 -5.32 -9.86 14.66
N LEU A 130 -5.92 -10.18 13.51
CA LEU A 130 -5.43 -11.19 12.59
C LEU A 130 -4.07 -10.80 12.00
N ASN A 131 -3.88 -9.55 11.60
CA ASN A 131 -2.61 -9.06 11.07
C ASN A 131 -1.52 -9.04 12.15
N GLU A 132 -1.82 -8.57 13.37
CA GLU A 132 -0.87 -8.63 14.49
C GLU A 132 -0.43 -10.08 14.78
N GLN A 133 -1.34 -11.05 14.70
CA GLN A 133 -1.00 -12.48 14.83
C GLN A 133 -0.14 -12.98 13.67
N ILE A 134 -0.47 -12.61 12.43
CA ILE A 134 0.29 -13.01 11.24
C ILE A 134 1.70 -12.44 11.32
N GLU A 135 1.85 -11.15 11.58
CA GLU A 135 3.16 -10.47 11.69
C GLU A 135 4.05 -11.14 12.75
N GLY A 136 3.52 -11.38 13.95
CA GLY A 136 4.28 -12.04 15.02
C GLY A 136 4.70 -13.47 14.67
N LEU A 137 3.82 -14.23 14.01
CA LEU A 137 4.14 -15.60 13.57
C LEU A 137 5.08 -15.62 12.36
N GLU A 138 4.99 -14.65 11.45
CA GLU A 138 5.91 -14.50 10.31
C GLU A 138 7.31 -14.15 10.78
N GLU A 139 7.44 -13.23 11.74
CA GLU A 139 8.73 -12.89 12.32
C GLU A 139 9.36 -14.11 13.03
N GLU A 140 8.57 -14.85 13.80
CA GLU A 140 9.01 -16.09 14.45
C GLU A 140 9.40 -17.16 13.42
N PHE A 141 8.59 -17.34 12.38
CA PHE A 141 8.85 -18.28 11.30
C PHE A 141 10.15 -17.95 10.57
N LYS A 142 10.32 -16.70 10.13
CA LYS A 142 11.54 -16.19 9.48
C LYS A 142 12.78 -16.41 10.35
N LYS A 143 12.70 -16.15 11.66
CA LYS A 143 13.80 -16.42 12.61
C LYS A 143 14.16 -17.90 12.66
N VAL A 144 13.17 -18.80 12.70
CA VAL A 144 13.42 -20.25 12.72
C VAL A 144 14.02 -20.72 11.39
N GLU A 145 13.49 -20.26 10.26
CA GLU A 145 14.03 -20.59 8.93
C GLU A 145 15.46 -20.11 8.75
N GLN A 146 15.74 -18.86 9.12
CA GLN A 146 17.09 -18.30 9.11
C GLN A 146 18.02 -19.09 10.03
N ALA A 147 17.58 -19.46 11.23
CA ALA A 147 18.38 -20.24 12.16
C ALA A 147 18.72 -21.64 11.62
N LEU A 148 17.76 -22.30 10.96
CA LEU A 148 17.94 -23.58 10.28
C LEU A 148 18.90 -23.45 9.09
N PHE A 149 18.73 -22.42 8.26
CA PHE A 149 19.56 -22.15 7.09
C PHE A 149 21.01 -21.86 7.46
N LEU A 150 21.23 -20.96 8.42
CA LEU A 150 22.56 -20.58 8.95
C LEU A 150 23.16 -21.63 9.90
N ARG A 151 22.49 -22.78 10.07
CA ARG A 151 22.83 -23.88 10.99
C ARG A 151 23.28 -23.41 12.36
N THR A 152 22.55 -22.45 12.93
CA THR A 152 22.78 -21.98 14.30
C THR A 152 22.16 -22.91 15.34
N VAL A 153 21.24 -23.79 14.90
CA VAL A 153 20.65 -24.84 15.74
C VAL A 153 21.55 -26.08 15.73
N GLU A 154 22.12 -26.42 16.88
CA GLU A 154 23.03 -27.56 17.04
C GLU A 154 22.33 -28.81 17.62
N GLY A 155 22.74 -29.99 17.15
CA GLY A 155 22.23 -31.28 17.63
C GLY A 155 21.01 -31.79 16.84
N LYS A 156 21.01 -33.10 16.52
CA LYS A 156 19.97 -33.73 15.68
C LYS A 156 18.55 -33.55 16.25
N SER A 157 18.39 -33.65 17.57
CA SER A 157 17.11 -33.46 18.25
C SER A 157 16.59 -32.04 18.12
N ASN A 158 17.43 -31.03 18.35
CA ASN A 158 17.05 -29.62 18.26
C ASN A 158 16.74 -29.21 16.82
N ILE A 159 17.50 -29.71 15.84
CA ILE A 159 17.21 -29.50 14.42
C ILE A 159 15.84 -30.08 14.06
N SER A 160 15.55 -31.32 14.51
CA SER A 160 14.24 -31.94 14.29
C SER A 160 13.10 -31.12 14.94
N ALA A 161 13.31 -30.65 16.18
CA ALA A 161 12.36 -29.80 16.88
C ALA A 161 12.13 -28.44 16.18
N ALA A 162 13.20 -27.81 15.69
CA ALA A 162 13.14 -26.56 14.94
C ALA A 162 12.41 -26.72 13.60
N LYS A 163 12.67 -27.81 12.86
CA LYS A 163 11.91 -28.16 11.64
C LYS A 163 10.43 -28.36 11.93
N SER A 164 10.11 -29.14 12.97
CA SER A 164 8.74 -29.37 13.40
C SER A 164 8.04 -28.07 13.86
N LYS A 165 8.79 -27.15 14.49
CA LYS A 165 8.30 -25.80 14.82
C LYS A 165 8.02 -24.99 13.56
N ALA A 166 8.94 -24.95 12.61
CA ALA A 166 8.76 -24.26 11.33
C ALA A 166 7.51 -24.77 10.59
N GLU A 167 7.33 -26.10 10.52
CA GLU A 167 6.15 -26.71 9.89
C GLU A 167 4.83 -26.31 10.58
N ARG A 168 4.78 -26.32 11.92
CA ARG A 168 3.61 -25.85 12.68
C ARG A 168 3.32 -24.37 12.42
N LEU A 169 4.36 -23.53 12.42
CA LEU A 169 4.24 -22.10 12.14
C LEU A 169 3.75 -21.87 10.70
N ALA A 170 4.32 -22.56 9.71
CA ALA A 170 3.91 -22.47 8.31
C ALA A 170 2.44 -22.86 8.12
N ASN A 171 2.00 -23.99 8.70
CA ASN A 171 0.60 -24.42 8.62
C ASN A 171 -0.35 -23.42 9.31
N ARG A 172 0.06 -22.86 10.46
CA ARG A 172 -0.71 -21.84 11.16
C ARG A 172 -0.80 -20.55 10.35
N LEU A 173 0.32 -20.09 9.78
CA LEU A 173 0.39 -18.92 8.91
C LEU A 173 -0.46 -19.09 7.66
N LEU A 174 -0.41 -20.25 7.01
CA LEU A 174 -1.25 -20.56 5.86
C LEU A 174 -2.73 -20.40 6.20
N MET A 175 -3.18 -21.01 7.31
CA MET A 175 -4.58 -20.91 7.75
C MET A 175 -4.97 -19.45 8.06
N LEU A 176 -4.14 -18.68 8.76
CA LEU A 176 -4.42 -17.27 9.08
C LEU A 176 -4.42 -16.39 7.82
N LYS A 177 -3.49 -16.60 6.89
CA LYS A 177 -3.46 -15.90 5.60
C LYS A 177 -4.69 -16.23 4.76
N THR A 178 -5.15 -17.48 4.74
CA THR A 178 -6.41 -17.86 4.09
C THR A 178 -7.60 -17.15 4.74
N GLN A 179 -7.67 -17.10 6.08
CA GLN A 179 -8.70 -16.33 6.77
C GLN A 179 -8.66 -14.84 6.40
N ARG A 180 -7.45 -14.27 6.30
CA ARG A 180 -7.23 -12.88 5.88
C ARG A 180 -7.73 -12.62 4.46
N GLU A 181 -7.43 -13.50 3.51
CA GLU A 181 -7.94 -13.38 2.14
C GLU A 181 -9.45 -13.54 2.06
N ASN A 182 -10.04 -14.46 2.86
CA ASN A 182 -11.50 -14.58 2.95
C ASN A 182 -12.15 -13.31 3.50
N MET A 183 -11.53 -12.63 4.47
CA MET A 183 -12.01 -11.33 4.97
C MET A 183 -11.95 -10.24 3.88
N LYS A 184 -10.84 -10.16 3.13
CA LYS A 184 -10.69 -9.20 2.01
C LYS A 184 -11.76 -9.36 0.95
N GLN A 185 -12.07 -10.60 0.59
CA GLN A 185 -13.06 -10.92 -0.43
C GLN A 185 -14.49 -10.99 0.10
N LEU A 186 -14.70 -10.75 1.40
CA LEU A 186 -15.98 -10.97 2.09
C LEU A 186 -16.56 -12.37 1.87
N ASN A 187 -15.68 -13.36 1.66
CA ASN A 187 -16.02 -14.78 1.54
C ASN A 187 -16.16 -15.42 2.92
N LEU A 188 -16.99 -14.82 3.78
CA LEU A 188 -17.29 -15.30 5.12
C LEU A 188 -18.76 -15.68 5.22
N GLU A 189 -19.06 -16.76 5.95
CA GLU A 189 -20.44 -17.14 6.23
C GLU A 189 -21.19 -15.95 6.87
N LYS A 190 -22.33 -15.58 6.29
CA LYS A 190 -23.23 -14.50 6.76
C LYS A 190 -22.72 -13.07 6.61
N VAL A 191 -21.60 -12.85 5.90
CA VAL A 191 -21.13 -11.49 5.56
C VAL A 191 -21.46 -11.21 4.10
N HIS A 192 -22.49 -10.40 3.88
CA HIS A 192 -22.86 -9.97 2.53
C HIS A 192 -22.12 -8.68 2.14
N PRO A 193 -21.80 -8.48 0.84
CA PRO A 193 -21.17 -7.26 0.33
C PRO A 193 -22.16 -6.07 0.32
N THR A 194 -22.60 -5.65 1.51
CA THR A 194 -23.28 -4.38 1.74
C THR A 194 -22.26 -3.23 1.74
N ALA A 195 -22.72 -1.99 1.54
CA ALA A 195 -21.85 -0.81 1.53
C ALA A 195 -20.91 -0.71 2.75
N GLU A 196 -21.41 -1.02 3.96
CA GLU A 196 -20.61 -0.99 5.18
C GLU A 196 -19.48 -2.03 5.17
N ASN A 197 -19.78 -3.27 4.74
CA ASN A 197 -18.79 -4.35 4.70
C ASN A 197 -17.77 -4.14 3.57
N THR A 198 -18.20 -3.66 2.40
CA THR A 198 -17.30 -3.35 1.29
C THR A 198 -16.42 -2.14 1.60
N ASP A 199 -16.90 -1.16 2.36
CA ASP A 199 -16.10 -0.02 2.83
C ASP A 199 -14.96 -0.47 3.75
N ILE A 200 -15.22 -1.48 4.60
CA ILE A 200 -14.21 -2.10 5.45
C ILE A 200 -13.22 -2.93 4.61
N ALA A 201 -13.70 -3.71 3.63
CA ALA A 201 -12.82 -4.44 2.72
C ALA A 201 -11.92 -3.50 1.90
N ALA A 202 -12.42 -2.34 1.49
CA ALA A 202 -11.63 -1.30 0.86
C ALA A 202 -10.53 -0.78 1.81
N ALA A 203 -10.83 -0.59 3.09
CA ALA A 203 -9.82 -0.20 4.07
C ALA A 203 -8.70 -1.27 4.22
N PHE A 204 -9.04 -2.56 4.21
CA PHE A 204 -8.05 -3.66 4.21
C PHE A 204 -7.12 -3.61 3.00
N GLN A 205 -7.69 -3.33 1.82
CA GLN A 205 -6.91 -3.21 0.60
C GLN A 205 -6.03 -1.97 0.61
N PHE A 206 -6.51 -0.84 1.14
CA PHE A 206 -5.69 0.35 1.33
C PHE A 206 -4.47 0.06 2.22
N GLU A 207 -4.64 -0.66 3.34
CA GLU A 207 -3.52 -1.10 4.17
C GLU A 207 -2.51 -1.98 3.41
N THR A 208 -3.00 -2.86 2.53
CA THR A 208 -2.13 -3.68 1.67
C THR A 208 -1.32 -2.83 0.69
N LEU A 209 -1.92 -1.80 0.07
CA LEU A 209 -1.22 -0.88 -0.82
C LEU A 209 -0.18 -0.03 -0.07
N VAL A 210 -0.47 0.34 1.18
CA VAL A 210 0.49 1.02 2.06
C VAL A 210 1.69 0.12 2.36
N GLU A 211 1.46 -1.17 2.64
CA GLU A 211 2.53 -2.15 2.82
C GLU A 211 3.40 -2.25 1.56
N TYR A 212 2.79 -2.31 0.37
CA TYR A 212 3.53 -2.32 -0.90
C TYR A 212 4.37 -1.06 -1.09
N ARG A 213 3.85 0.12 -0.75
CA ARG A 213 4.61 1.38 -0.77
C ARG A 213 5.83 1.29 0.15
N ASP A 214 5.66 0.77 1.36
CA ASP A 214 6.73 0.67 2.37
C ASP A 214 7.82 -0.32 1.91
N GLN A 215 7.42 -1.44 1.31
CA GLN A 215 8.33 -2.40 0.72
C GLN A 215 9.06 -1.82 -0.51
N LEU A 216 8.37 -1.06 -1.38
CA LEU A 216 8.98 -0.38 -2.52
C LEU A 216 10.06 0.63 -2.12
N LYS A 217 9.93 1.29 -0.95
CA LYS A 217 10.99 2.14 -0.38
C LYS A 217 12.23 1.32 -0.01
N LYS A 218 12.05 0.08 0.43
CA LYS A 218 13.12 -0.90 0.74
C LYS A 218 13.71 -1.55 -0.52
N GLY A 219 13.14 -1.28 -1.70
CA GLY A 219 13.69 -1.67 -3.02
C GLY A 219 12.97 -2.84 -3.70
N PHE A 220 12.17 -3.62 -2.97
CA PHE A 220 11.48 -4.80 -3.49
C PHE A 220 10.09 -4.93 -2.87
N VAL A 221 9.10 -5.41 -3.63
CA VAL A 221 7.73 -5.63 -3.13
C VAL A 221 7.36 -7.11 -3.14
N TRP A 222 6.81 -7.58 -2.03
CA TRP A 222 6.35 -8.94 -1.82
C TRP A 222 4.91 -9.11 -2.31
N LEU A 223 4.71 -8.98 -3.63
CA LEU A 223 3.43 -9.33 -4.27
C LEU A 223 3.11 -10.82 -4.04
N PRO A 224 1.84 -11.25 -4.12
CA PRO A 224 1.47 -12.65 -3.88
C PRO A 224 2.27 -13.65 -4.74
N SER A 225 2.46 -13.37 -6.04
CA SER A 225 3.33 -14.16 -6.92
C SER A 225 4.80 -14.23 -6.43
N ARG A 226 5.35 -13.13 -5.90
CA ARG A 226 6.72 -13.05 -5.37
C ARG A 226 6.89 -13.79 -4.06
N GLN A 227 5.90 -13.74 -3.18
CA GLN A 227 5.89 -14.52 -1.93
C GLN A 227 5.90 -16.02 -2.21
N LYS A 228 5.14 -16.46 -3.23
CA LYS A 228 5.16 -17.87 -3.67
C LYS A 228 6.54 -18.27 -4.18
N ILE A 229 7.15 -17.47 -5.07
CA ILE A 229 8.51 -17.73 -5.59
C ILE A 229 9.53 -17.79 -4.46
N HIS A 230 9.43 -16.89 -3.47
CA HIS A 230 10.30 -16.92 -2.30
C HIS A 230 10.14 -18.20 -1.48
N THR A 231 8.90 -18.62 -1.23
CA THR A 231 8.62 -19.88 -0.52
C THR A 231 9.23 -21.08 -1.25
N ASP A 232 9.05 -21.14 -2.57
CA ASP A 232 9.62 -22.20 -3.43
C ASP A 232 11.18 -22.15 -3.40
N THR A 233 11.77 -20.95 -3.36
CA THR A 233 13.23 -20.72 -3.27
C THR A 233 13.80 -21.21 -1.94
N VAL A 234 13.17 -20.84 -0.82
CA VAL A 234 13.59 -21.24 0.52
C VAL A 234 13.45 -22.75 0.69
N ALA A 235 12.33 -23.33 0.24
CA ALA A 235 12.12 -24.77 0.26
C ALA A 235 13.18 -25.53 -0.55
N ALA A 236 13.59 -25.02 -1.72
CA ALA A 236 14.67 -25.61 -2.50
C ALA A 236 16.00 -25.62 -1.73
N LEU A 237 16.37 -24.49 -1.14
CA LEU A 237 17.61 -24.33 -0.37
C LEU A 237 17.64 -25.23 0.87
N GLN A 238 16.53 -25.33 1.61
CA GLN A 238 16.42 -26.21 2.78
C GLN A 238 16.52 -27.70 2.41
N ASN A 239 16.10 -28.07 1.19
CA ASN A 239 16.26 -29.41 0.62
C ASN A 239 17.65 -29.65 0.00
N GLY A 240 18.58 -28.72 0.17
CA GLY A 240 19.95 -28.84 -0.33
C GLY A 240 20.08 -28.69 -1.84
N ARG A 241 19.06 -28.15 -2.52
CA ARG A 241 19.11 -27.83 -3.96
C ARG A 241 19.34 -26.33 -4.14
N TRP A 242 20.12 -25.96 -5.15
CA TRP A 242 20.28 -24.55 -5.48
C TRP A 242 19.20 -24.13 -6.48
N PRO A 243 18.35 -23.14 -6.15
CA PRO A 243 17.29 -22.71 -7.03
C PRO A 243 17.86 -21.99 -8.26
N VAL A 244 17.23 -22.22 -9.40
CA VAL A 244 17.45 -21.50 -10.66
C VAL A 244 16.16 -20.78 -10.99
N LEU A 245 16.18 -19.46 -10.86
CA LEU A 245 15.08 -18.57 -11.22
C LEU A 245 15.12 -18.35 -12.74
N ILE A 246 14.13 -18.86 -13.44
CA ILE A 246 14.03 -18.84 -14.91
C ILE A 246 12.87 -17.92 -15.31
N GLY A 247 13.13 -16.95 -16.17
CA GLY A 247 12.10 -16.02 -16.64
C GLY A 247 12.69 -15.02 -17.62
N GLU A 248 11.86 -14.35 -18.40
CA GLU A 248 12.32 -13.37 -19.38
C GLU A 248 12.99 -12.13 -18.75
N ALA A 249 13.71 -11.35 -19.57
CA ALA A 249 14.30 -10.10 -19.12
C ALA A 249 13.21 -9.15 -18.55
N GLY A 250 13.52 -8.47 -17.45
CA GLY A 250 12.60 -7.53 -16.81
C GLY A 250 11.56 -8.13 -15.85
N THR A 251 11.50 -9.46 -15.69
CA THR A 251 10.57 -10.10 -14.73
C THR A 251 10.99 -10.00 -13.27
N GLY A 252 12.11 -9.37 -12.92
CA GLY A 252 12.55 -9.14 -11.52
C GLY A 252 13.27 -10.32 -10.86
N LYS A 253 13.88 -11.22 -11.65
CA LYS A 253 14.61 -12.42 -11.14
C LYS A 253 15.75 -12.07 -10.18
N SER A 254 16.56 -11.08 -10.54
CA SER A 254 17.72 -10.66 -9.74
C SER A 254 17.26 -10.03 -8.44
N ASP A 255 16.27 -9.11 -8.48
CA ASP A 255 15.69 -8.50 -7.28
C ASP A 255 15.09 -9.54 -6.33
N GLN A 256 14.42 -10.57 -6.88
CA GLN A 256 13.86 -11.68 -6.11
C GLN A 256 14.94 -12.53 -5.44
N ALA A 257 16.06 -12.77 -6.12
CA ALA A 257 17.20 -13.50 -5.55
C ALA A 257 17.89 -12.68 -4.43
N ASP A 258 18.02 -11.36 -4.62
CA ASP A 258 18.63 -10.46 -3.65
C ASP A 258 17.77 -10.33 -2.39
N ALA A 259 16.46 -10.15 -2.56
CA ALA A 259 15.51 -10.12 -1.46
C ALA A 259 15.53 -11.43 -0.66
N ALA A 260 15.57 -12.58 -1.35
CA ALA A 260 15.68 -13.88 -0.68
C ALA A 260 17.02 -14.05 0.07
N ALA A 261 18.13 -13.62 -0.52
CA ALA A 261 19.45 -13.66 0.13
C ALA A 261 19.50 -12.78 1.38
N LEU A 262 18.90 -11.59 1.31
CA LEU A 262 18.82 -10.65 2.44
C LEU A 262 18.00 -11.23 3.59
N GLU A 263 16.82 -11.82 3.32
CA GLU A 263 16.02 -12.47 4.37
C GLU A 263 16.73 -13.68 5.00
N LEU A 264 17.44 -14.48 4.19
CA LEU A 264 18.11 -15.69 4.67
C LEU A 264 19.42 -15.44 5.41
N THR A 265 20.15 -14.37 5.08
CA THR A 265 21.52 -14.14 5.60
C THR A 265 21.73 -12.79 6.27
N ASN A 266 20.72 -11.91 6.26
CA ASN A 266 20.84 -10.49 6.65
C ASN A 266 21.97 -9.77 5.89
N SER A 267 22.29 -10.22 4.68
CA SER A 267 23.34 -9.65 3.84
C SER A 267 22.95 -9.77 2.36
N PRO A 268 23.35 -8.81 1.51
CA PRO A 268 23.18 -8.95 0.07
C PRO A 268 24.02 -10.14 -0.45
N PRO A 269 23.61 -10.75 -1.57
CA PRO A 269 24.38 -11.84 -2.16
C PRO A 269 25.71 -11.34 -2.72
N THR A 270 26.66 -12.25 -2.87
CA THR A 270 27.84 -11.98 -3.70
C THR A 270 27.49 -12.27 -5.15
N GLU A 271 27.57 -11.25 -6.01
CA GLU A 271 27.15 -11.37 -7.40
C GLU A 271 28.24 -12.02 -8.28
N VAL A 272 27.80 -12.86 -9.23
CA VAL A 272 28.62 -13.49 -10.25
C VAL A 272 27.97 -13.23 -11.61
N ASP A 273 28.59 -12.37 -12.41
CA ASP A 273 28.19 -12.14 -13.80
C ASP A 273 28.68 -13.29 -14.68
N CYS A 274 27.76 -14.19 -15.06
CA CYS A 274 28.15 -15.38 -15.79
C CYS A 274 28.36 -15.12 -17.28
N VAL A 275 29.55 -15.48 -17.75
CA VAL A 275 29.91 -15.60 -19.17
C VAL A 275 30.46 -17.00 -19.47
N SER A 276 30.61 -17.34 -20.75
CA SER A 276 31.11 -18.64 -21.20
C SER A 276 32.53 -18.98 -20.71
N THR A 277 33.33 -17.95 -20.42
CA THR A 277 34.71 -18.06 -19.91
C THR A 277 34.80 -18.07 -18.38
N THR A 278 33.68 -17.91 -17.67
CA THR A 278 33.64 -17.96 -16.20
C THR A 278 34.25 -19.27 -15.73
N GLY A 279 35.20 -19.19 -14.81
CA GLY A 279 35.91 -20.35 -14.30
C GLY A 279 36.54 -20.07 -12.95
N GLU A 280 37.62 -20.79 -12.63
CA GLU A 280 38.26 -20.75 -11.32
C GLU A 280 38.75 -19.34 -10.94
N LYS A 281 39.29 -18.59 -11.90
CA LYS A 281 39.75 -17.22 -11.68
C LYS A 281 38.64 -16.30 -11.17
N GLN A 282 37.47 -16.34 -11.82
CA GLN A 282 36.35 -15.49 -11.48
C GLN A 282 35.60 -15.99 -10.25
N LEU A 283 35.42 -17.30 -10.10
CA LEU A 283 34.60 -17.86 -9.02
C LEU A 283 35.37 -18.00 -7.71
N ILE A 284 36.63 -18.42 -7.78
CA ILE A 284 37.40 -18.86 -6.61
C ILE A 284 38.49 -17.86 -6.25
N MET A 285 39.46 -17.63 -7.14
CA MET A 285 40.59 -16.74 -6.83
C MET A 285 41.37 -16.32 -8.08
N ASP A 286 41.85 -15.07 -8.11
CA ASP A 286 42.82 -14.59 -9.08
C ASP A 286 44.06 -14.00 -8.39
N THR A 287 45.16 -13.86 -9.13
CA THR A 287 46.39 -13.27 -8.59
C THR A 287 46.34 -11.75 -8.73
N ALA A 288 46.45 -11.04 -7.62
CA ALA A 288 46.53 -9.59 -7.56
C ALA A 288 47.93 -9.14 -7.07
N ILE A 289 48.32 -7.92 -7.45
CA ILE A 289 49.58 -7.32 -7.04
C ILE A 289 49.28 -6.22 -6.02
N ASP A 290 49.94 -6.29 -4.87
CA ASP A 290 49.86 -5.29 -3.81
C ASP A 290 50.54 -4.00 -4.27
N SER A 291 49.78 -2.90 -4.32
CA SER A 291 50.26 -1.59 -4.76
C SER A 291 51.29 -0.97 -3.83
N GLU A 292 51.33 -1.36 -2.56
CA GLU A 292 52.25 -0.82 -1.55
C GLU A 292 53.52 -1.67 -1.42
N THR A 293 53.38 -3.00 -1.42
CA THR A 293 54.51 -3.91 -1.20
C THR A 293 55.12 -4.48 -2.48
N GLY A 294 54.42 -4.40 -3.62
CA GLY A 294 54.81 -5.03 -4.88
C GLY A 294 54.73 -6.56 -4.88
N GLY A 295 54.29 -7.18 -3.77
CA GLY A 295 54.11 -8.62 -3.66
C GLY A 295 52.79 -9.11 -4.26
N SER A 296 52.75 -10.36 -4.71
CA SER A 296 51.51 -10.99 -5.20
C SER A 296 50.71 -11.62 -4.07
N TYR A 297 49.39 -11.49 -4.11
CA TYR A 297 48.46 -12.22 -3.24
C TYR A 297 47.29 -12.79 -4.05
N GLN A 298 46.49 -13.67 -3.44
CA GLN A 298 45.28 -14.18 -4.09
C GLN A 298 44.07 -13.35 -3.65
N GLU A 299 43.41 -12.70 -4.59
CA GLU A 299 42.11 -12.09 -4.38
C GLU A 299 41.02 -13.13 -4.60
N TYR A 300 40.07 -13.24 -3.67
CA TYR A 300 39.06 -14.28 -3.71
C TYR A 300 37.81 -13.85 -4.48
N GLY A 301 37.35 -14.73 -5.37
CA GLY A 301 36.16 -14.55 -6.18
C GLY A 301 34.87 -14.60 -5.35
N PRO A 302 33.71 -14.25 -5.93
CA PRO A 302 32.45 -14.13 -5.21
C PRO A 302 32.02 -15.45 -4.54
N LEU A 303 32.18 -16.60 -5.21
CA LEU A 303 31.80 -17.90 -4.64
C LEU A 303 32.68 -18.24 -3.42
N MET A 304 33.98 -18.00 -3.51
CA MET A 304 34.90 -18.17 -2.38
C MET A 304 34.55 -17.25 -1.21
N ARG A 305 34.28 -15.97 -1.47
CA ARG A 305 33.86 -14.97 -0.48
C ARG A 305 32.54 -15.36 0.21
N ALA A 306 31.55 -15.81 -0.54
CA ALA A 306 30.28 -16.27 0.02
C ALA A 306 30.46 -17.50 0.91
N PHE A 307 31.31 -18.44 0.51
CA PHE A 307 31.46 -19.72 1.20
C PHE A 307 32.35 -19.62 2.42
N THR A 308 33.41 -18.81 2.39
CA THR A 308 34.47 -18.84 3.42
C THR A 308 34.55 -17.55 4.21
N GLY A 309 34.04 -16.44 3.66
CA GLY A 309 34.09 -15.11 4.26
C GLY A 309 35.43 -14.40 4.21
N PHE A 310 36.43 -14.99 3.56
CA PHE A 310 37.69 -14.32 3.28
C PHE A 310 37.59 -13.56 1.96
N ASN A 311 38.12 -12.34 1.90
CA ASN A 311 38.23 -11.56 0.67
C ASN A 311 39.52 -11.83 -0.09
N ASN A 312 40.59 -12.22 0.60
CA ASN A 312 41.89 -12.51 -0.01
C ASN A 312 42.77 -13.37 0.90
N SER A 313 43.88 -13.88 0.37
CA SER A 313 44.80 -14.78 1.09
C SER A 313 45.62 -14.13 2.21
N ARG A 314 45.58 -12.80 2.39
CA ARG A 314 46.31 -12.09 3.46
C ARG A 314 45.51 -12.05 4.78
N GLU A 315 44.20 -12.26 4.70
CA GLU A 315 43.31 -12.22 5.85
C GLU A 315 43.53 -13.44 6.77
N LYS A 316 43.71 -13.18 8.07
CA LYS A 316 43.85 -14.24 9.10
C LYS A 316 42.52 -14.69 9.69
N LYS A 317 41.46 -13.91 9.47
CA LYS A 317 40.10 -14.16 9.94
C LYS A 317 39.13 -13.75 8.84
N PRO A 318 37.99 -14.44 8.69
CA PRO A 318 37.01 -14.05 7.70
C PRO A 318 36.37 -12.72 8.08
N SER A 319 35.97 -11.95 7.07
CA SER A 319 35.21 -10.70 7.23
C SER A 319 33.80 -10.92 7.77
N HIS A 320 33.27 -12.13 7.62
CA HIS A 320 31.98 -12.53 8.18
C HIS A 320 32.02 -13.95 8.74
N LEU A 321 31.26 -14.21 9.80
CA LEU A 321 31.26 -15.48 10.54
C LEU A 321 30.19 -16.47 10.05
N LYS A 322 29.38 -16.08 9.07
CA LYS A 322 28.31 -16.87 8.45
C LYS A 322 28.43 -16.80 6.94
N GLY A 323 28.11 -17.90 6.27
CA GLY A 323 28.11 -17.98 4.82
C GLY A 323 27.05 -17.07 4.23
N ARG A 324 27.28 -16.64 2.99
CA ARG A 324 26.35 -15.83 2.21
C ARG A 324 25.83 -16.62 1.01
N VAL A 325 24.81 -16.07 0.36
CA VAL A 325 24.33 -16.56 -0.92
C VAL A 325 25.18 -15.98 -2.05
N ALA A 326 25.65 -16.83 -2.96
CA ALA A 326 26.18 -16.38 -4.25
C ALA A 326 25.06 -16.30 -5.28
N ARG A 327 24.87 -15.15 -5.93
CA ARG A 327 23.91 -14.99 -7.04
C ARG A 327 24.64 -15.21 -8.37
N PHE A 328 24.31 -16.28 -9.08
CA PHE A 328 24.80 -16.50 -10.44
C PHE A 328 23.85 -15.82 -11.41
N ASP A 329 24.24 -14.64 -11.91
CA ASP A 329 23.46 -13.92 -12.91
C ASP A 329 23.78 -14.43 -14.31
N GLU A 330 22.76 -14.54 -15.17
CA GLU A 330 22.85 -15.11 -16.51
C GLU A 330 23.48 -16.52 -16.57
N ALA A 331 23.13 -17.37 -15.59
CA ALA A 331 23.74 -18.68 -15.38
C ALA A 331 23.65 -19.62 -16.60
N GLY A 332 22.70 -19.41 -17.52
CA GLY A 332 22.62 -20.13 -18.80
C GLY A 332 23.84 -19.90 -19.72
N ARG A 333 24.68 -18.90 -19.48
CA ARG A 333 25.94 -18.66 -20.21
C ARG A 333 27.12 -19.49 -19.72
N LEU A 334 26.99 -20.19 -18.59
CA LEU A 334 28.13 -20.86 -17.96
C LEU A 334 28.72 -21.97 -18.85
N GLY A 335 30.06 -21.99 -18.91
CA GLY A 335 30.81 -23.07 -19.56
C GLY A 335 30.97 -24.31 -18.68
N SER A 336 31.41 -25.43 -19.28
CA SER A 336 31.64 -26.71 -18.58
C SER A 336 32.64 -26.61 -17.42
N LYS A 337 33.63 -25.71 -17.52
CA LYS A 337 34.63 -25.46 -16.47
C LYS A 337 33.97 -24.93 -15.19
N ALA A 338 33.06 -23.97 -15.31
CA ALA A 338 32.33 -23.43 -14.17
C ALA A 338 31.46 -24.49 -13.49
N TYR A 339 30.70 -25.27 -14.26
CA TYR A 339 29.84 -26.33 -13.70
C TYR A 339 30.61 -27.32 -12.81
N THR A 340 31.83 -27.67 -13.20
CA THR A 340 32.67 -28.57 -12.38
C THR A 340 33.00 -27.97 -11.02
N ILE A 341 33.33 -26.67 -10.98
CA ILE A 341 33.67 -25.94 -9.75
C ILE A 341 32.43 -25.77 -8.88
N ILE A 342 31.34 -25.34 -9.49
CA ILE A 342 30.03 -25.15 -8.84
C ILE A 342 29.54 -26.45 -8.22
N LYS A 343 29.66 -27.58 -8.94
CA LYS A 343 29.29 -28.90 -8.42
C LYS A 343 30.13 -29.29 -7.20
N LYS A 344 31.44 -29.03 -7.25
CA LYS A 344 32.32 -29.23 -6.08
C LYS A 344 31.89 -28.37 -4.91
N ALA A 345 31.62 -27.09 -5.13
CA ALA A 345 31.16 -26.18 -4.08
C ALA A 345 29.83 -26.64 -3.46
N ARG A 346 28.86 -27.06 -4.28
CA ARG A 346 27.56 -27.57 -3.79
C ARG A 346 27.68 -28.80 -2.91
N GLN A 347 28.67 -29.65 -3.16
CA GLN A 347 28.91 -30.87 -2.36
C GLN A 347 29.56 -30.57 -1.00
N LYS A 348 30.03 -29.35 -0.76
CA LYS A 348 30.66 -28.97 0.50
C LYS A 348 29.60 -28.61 1.54
N GLY A 349 29.71 -29.24 2.70
CA GLY A 349 28.99 -28.85 3.90
C GLY A 349 29.80 -27.84 4.72
N PRO A 350 29.15 -27.17 5.68
CA PRO A 350 29.83 -26.33 6.65
C PRO A 350 30.94 -27.08 7.40
N GLY A 351 32.11 -26.46 7.51
CA GLY A 351 33.32 -27.03 8.10
C GLY A 351 34.21 -27.77 7.11
N ASP A 352 33.71 -28.16 5.94
CA ASP A 352 34.54 -28.80 4.91
C ASP A 352 35.59 -27.81 4.38
N ASP A 353 36.77 -28.33 4.04
CA ASP A 353 37.80 -27.52 3.35
C ASP A 353 37.32 -27.11 1.96
N PHE A 354 37.39 -25.81 1.70
CA PHE A 354 37.15 -25.20 0.41
C PHE A 354 38.30 -24.25 0.11
N TYR A 355 39.31 -24.78 -0.61
CA TYR A 355 40.51 -24.05 -1.01
C TYR A 355 41.31 -23.51 0.19
N GLY A 356 41.52 -24.33 1.22
CA GLY A 356 42.33 -23.99 2.39
C GLY A 356 41.56 -23.27 3.51
N HIS A 357 40.27 -23.00 3.31
CA HIS A 357 39.40 -22.35 4.29
C HIS A 357 38.14 -23.17 4.56
N PRO A 358 37.61 -23.18 5.79
CA PRO A 358 36.39 -23.90 6.10
C PRO A 358 35.17 -23.21 5.48
N VAL A 359 34.25 -24.00 4.92
CA VAL A 359 32.94 -23.50 4.48
C VAL A 359 32.12 -23.04 5.69
N LEU A 360 31.57 -21.84 5.61
CA LEU A 360 30.74 -21.25 6.65
C LEU A 360 29.29 -21.76 6.56
N PRO A 361 28.60 -21.94 7.71
CA PRO A 361 27.17 -22.23 7.74
C PRO A 361 26.33 -21.15 7.01
N GLY A 362 25.40 -21.57 6.17
CA GLY A 362 24.58 -20.65 5.36
C GLY A 362 25.13 -20.36 3.95
N ALA A 363 26.29 -20.93 3.60
CA ALA A 363 26.82 -20.84 2.25
C ALA A 363 25.91 -21.57 1.24
N ALA A 364 25.38 -20.84 0.27
CA ALA A 364 24.50 -21.37 -0.77
C ALA A 364 24.60 -20.54 -2.06
N ALA A 365 23.82 -20.92 -3.07
CA ALA A 365 23.69 -20.13 -4.28
C ALA A 365 22.26 -20.08 -4.80
N ILE A 366 21.91 -18.97 -5.43
CA ILE A 366 20.69 -18.78 -6.21
C ILE A 366 21.13 -18.39 -7.62
N TRP A 367 20.58 -19.04 -8.63
CA TRP A 367 20.92 -18.75 -10.02
C TRP A 367 19.77 -18.02 -10.66
N THR A 368 20.07 -17.16 -11.62
CA THR A 368 19.08 -16.48 -12.44
C THR A 368 19.47 -16.67 -13.89
N THR A 369 18.48 -16.90 -14.76
CA THR A 369 18.72 -17.05 -16.19
C THR A 369 17.48 -16.71 -16.98
N ASN A 370 17.69 -16.22 -18.20
CA ASN A 370 16.62 -16.20 -19.20
C ASN A 370 16.35 -17.63 -19.70
N PRO A 371 15.11 -17.92 -20.15
CA PRO A 371 14.76 -19.21 -20.72
C PRO A 371 15.55 -19.49 -22.00
N VAL A 372 15.78 -20.77 -22.30
CA VAL A 372 16.47 -21.19 -23.52
C VAL A 372 15.51 -21.04 -24.71
N GLY A 373 15.97 -20.41 -25.78
CA GLY A 373 15.19 -20.28 -27.00
C GLY A 373 15.95 -19.51 -28.09
N THR A 374 15.27 -19.25 -29.21
CA THR A 374 15.86 -18.62 -30.40
C THR A 374 16.40 -17.21 -30.12
N ARG A 375 15.80 -16.49 -29.16
CA ARG A 375 16.27 -15.15 -28.74
C ARG A 375 17.62 -15.20 -28.03
N TYR A 376 17.90 -16.28 -27.31
CA TYR A 376 19.11 -16.42 -26.50
C TYR A 376 19.94 -17.63 -26.92
N PRO A 377 20.56 -17.60 -28.13
CA PRO A 377 21.28 -18.75 -28.68
C PRO A 377 22.56 -19.11 -27.89
N ASP A 378 23.07 -18.17 -27.09
CA ASP A 378 24.22 -18.35 -26.20
C ASP A 378 23.83 -18.93 -24.82
N ARG A 379 22.53 -19.08 -24.51
CA ARG A 379 22.04 -19.75 -23.30
C ARG A 379 21.93 -21.24 -23.54
N ARG A 380 22.39 -22.03 -22.57
CA ARG A 380 22.27 -23.48 -22.57
C ARG A 380 21.44 -23.92 -21.39
N ALA A 381 20.60 -24.93 -21.62
CA ALA A 381 19.93 -25.59 -20.52
C ALA A 381 20.97 -26.19 -19.58
N VAL A 382 20.65 -26.22 -18.28
CA VAL A 382 21.56 -26.81 -17.30
C VAL A 382 21.81 -28.27 -17.64
N ASP A 383 23.08 -28.68 -17.55
CA ASP A 383 23.52 -30.05 -17.79
C ASP A 383 22.66 -31.07 -17.02
N PRO A 384 22.25 -32.21 -17.64
CA PRO A 384 21.39 -33.19 -16.99
C PRO A 384 21.90 -33.70 -15.63
N ALA A 385 23.22 -33.78 -15.42
CA ALA A 385 23.77 -34.18 -14.12
C ALA A 385 23.62 -33.08 -13.06
N MET A 386 23.64 -31.81 -13.46
CA MET A 386 23.37 -30.68 -12.58
C MET A 386 21.88 -30.48 -12.31
N ARG A 387 20.98 -30.85 -13.22
CA ARG A 387 19.51 -30.76 -13.01
C ARG A 387 19.00 -31.46 -11.76
N ARG A 388 19.67 -32.53 -11.30
CA ARG A 388 19.32 -33.24 -10.06
C ARG A 388 19.69 -32.47 -8.79
N GLU A 389 20.62 -31.53 -8.90
CA GLU A 389 21.19 -30.76 -7.79
C GLU A 389 20.56 -29.36 -7.67
N ILE A 390 19.76 -28.97 -8.65
CA ILE A 390 19.09 -27.66 -8.71
C ILE A 390 17.57 -27.81 -8.63
N ALA A 391 16.90 -26.70 -8.36
CA ALA A 391 15.44 -26.58 -8.45
C ALA A 391 15.09 -25.47 -9.43
N GLU A 392 14.44 -25.80 -10.54
CA GLU A 392 13.99 -24.79 -11.52
C GLU A 392 12.70 -24.14 -11.00
N ILE A 393 12.69 -22.82 -10.93
CA ILE A 393 11.55 -22.01 -10.46
C ILE A 393 11.26 -20.96 -11.54
N ILE A 394 10.05 -20.98 -12.07
CA ILE A 394 9.63 -20.01 -13.08
C ILE A 394 9.28 -18.66 -12.40
N VAL A 395 9.82 -17.59 -12.96
CA VAL A 395 9.62 -16.21 -12.52
C VAL A 395 8.94 -15.43 -13.64
N ASP A 396 7.62 -15.42 -13.59
CA ASP A 396 6.79 -14.67 -14.51
C ASP A 396 6.76 -13.18 -14.16
N TYR A 397 6.41 -12.37 -15.16
CA TYR A 397 6.02 -10.99 -14.93
C TYR A 397 4.73 -10.95 -14.10
N PRO A 398 4.54 -9.99 -13.16
CA PRO A 398 3.34 -9.93 -12.34
C PRO A 398 2.07 -10.04 -13.18
N ASP A 399 1.08 -10.73 -12.65
CA ASP A 399 -0.16 -10.94 -13.38
C ASP A 399 -0.97 -9.65 -13.50
N GLN A 400 -1.78 -9.57 -14.54
CA GLN A 400 -2.77 -8.52 -14.73
C GLN A 400 -4.02 -9.15 -15.31
N SER A 401 -4.96 -9.46 -14.43
CA SER A 401 -6.27 -10.00 -14.75
C SER A 401 -7.32 -9.46 -13.78
N ALA A 402 -8.60 -9.71 -14.06
CA ALA A 402 -9.68 -9.34 -13.15
C ALA A 402 -9.52 -10.00 -11.76
N GLN A 403 -9.05 -11.25 -11.73
CA GLN A 403 -8.90 -12.04 -10.52
C GLN A 403 -7.53 -11.82 -9.83
N SER A 404 -6.50 -11.47 -10.60
CA SER A 404 -5.16 -11.19 -10.08
C SER A 404 -4.59 -9.90 -10.70
N PRO A 405 -5.03 -8.72 -10.23
CA PRO A 405 -4.58 -7.41 -10.74
C PRO A 405 -3.25 -6.97 -10.11
N GLU A 406 -2.27 -7.88 -9.95
CA GLU A 406 -1.03 -7.61 -9.20
C GLU A 406 -0.21 -6.45 -9.80
N LEU A 407 -0.11 -6.37 -11.13
CA LEU A 407 0.62 -5.29 -11.80
C LEU A 407 -0.05 -3.93 -11.57
N TYR A 408 -1.37 -3.87 -11.64
CA TYR A 408 -2.13 -2.66 -11.34
C TYR A 408 -1.98 -2.25 -9.86
N GLU A 409 -2.04 -3.21 -8.92
CA GLU A 409 -1.84 -2.96 -7.49
C GLU A 409 -0.40 -2.49 -7.17
N PHE A 410 0.60 -3.04 -7.86
CA PHE A 410 1.97 -2.56 -7.81
C PHE A 410 2.06 -1.08 -8.22
N MET A 411 1.40 -0.70 -9.33
CA MET A 411 1.39 0.68 -9.78
C MET A 411 0.70 1.62 -8.79
N LEU A 412 -0.44 1.20 -8.20
CA LEU A 412 -1.11 1.96 -7.13
C LEU A 412 -0.21 2.14 -5.91
N GLY A 413 0.47 1.09 -5.47
CA GLY A 413 1.45 1.17 -4.38
C GLY A 413 2.60 2.13 -4.68
N ALA A 414 3.07 2.17 -5.93
CA ALA A 414 4.12 3.08 -6.37
C ALA A 414 3.65 4.55 -6.51
N LEU A 415 2.34 4.79 -6.67
CA LEU A 415 1.73 6.12 -6.71
C LEU A 415 1.46 6.73 -5.34
N LEU A 416 1.44 5.92 -4.27
CA LEU A 416 1.28 6.40 -2.90
C LEU A 416 2.50 7.22 -2.48
N ASP A 417 2.23 8.44 -2.00
CA ASP A 417 3.25 9.37 -1.54
C ASP A 417 3.71 9.07 -0.10
N GLU A 418 4.41 10.05 0.50
CA GLU A 418 4.91 9.87 1.86
C GLU A 418 3.83 9.80 2.93
N ASN A 419 2.71 10.46 2.64
CA ASN A 419 1.54 10.65 3.48
C ASN A 419 0.42 9.64 3.15
N LYS A 420 0.74 8.58 2.39
CA LYS A 420 -0.19 7.52 1.97
C LYS A 420 -1.35 8.08 1.13
N HIS A 421 -1.09 9.12 0.35
CA HIS A 421 -2.03 9.81 -0.53
C HIS A 421 -1.64 9.63 -2.00
N ILE A 422 -2.62 9.70 -2.91
CA ILE A 422 -2.40 9.65 -4.36
C ILE A 422 -2.84 10.99 -4.97
N PRO A 423 -1.93 11.86 -5.45
CA PRO A 423 -2.27 13.19 -5.97
C PRO A 423 -2.80 13.16 -7.42
N ILE A 424 -3.61 12.16 -7.76
CA ILE A 424 -4.19 11.91 -9.09
C ILE A 424 -5.71 11.82 -8.96
N ALA A 425 -6.42 12.32 -9.97
CA ALA A 425 -7.87 12.21 -10.00
C ALA A 425 -8.32 10.75 -10.12
N GLU A 426 -9.31 10.35 -9.33
CA GLU A 426 -9.91 9.00 -9.34
C GLU A 426 -10.24 8.51 -10.76
N LYS A 427 -10.77 9.40 -11.62
CA LYS A 427 -11.11 9.11 -13.02
C LYS A 427 -9.94 8.62 -13.88
N GLU A 428 -8.69 8.91 -13.51
CA GLU A 428 -7.49 8.44 -14.21
C GLU A 428 -6.93 7.13 -13.62
N LEU A 429 -7.50 6.64 -12.51
CA LEU A 429 -7.04 5.46 -11.77
C LEU A 429 -8.02 4.29 -11.81
N THR A 430 -9.34 4.54 -11.80
CA THR A 430 -10.36 3.51 -11.53
C THR A 430 -10.58 2.54 -12.70
N PRO A 431 -10.67 1.22 -12.46
CA PRO A 431 -11.22 0.29 -13.45
C PRO A 431 -12.73 0.50 -13.65
N ALA A 432 -13.27 0.17 -14.81
CA ALA A 432 -14.67 0.36 -15.13
C ALA A 432 -15.52 -0.90 -14.93
N TYR A 433 -16.77 -0.68 -14.50
CA TYR A 433 -17.74 -1.71 -14.16
C TYR A 433 -19.04 -1.49 -14.93
N VAL A 434 -19.77 -2.57 -15.19
CA VAL A 434 -21.13 -2.55 -15.73
C VAL A 434 -22.08 -3.10 -14.68
N LYS A 435 -23.21 -2.41 -14.49
CA LYS A 435 -24.30 -2.90 -13.65
C LYS A 435 -24.94 -4.11 -14.33
N HIS A 436 -24.93 -5.24 -13.65
CA HIS A 436 -25.56 -6.48 -14.07
C HIS A 436 -26.79 -6.74 -13.18
N GLU A 437 -27.97 -6.54 -13.75
CA GLU A 437 -29.26 -6.86 -13.11
C GLU A 437 -29.40 -8.38 -12.97
N LEU A 438 -29.77 -8.84 -11.77
CA LEU A 438 -29.96 -10.25 -11.47
C LEU A 438 -31.33 -10.73 -11.93
N ALA A 439 -31.39 -11.94 -12.49
CA ALA A 439 -32.66 -12.60 -12.78
C ALA A 439 -33.40 -12.95 -11.47
N ASP A 440 -34.73 -13.06 -11.49
CA ASP A 440 -35.54 -13.32 -10.29
C ASP A 440 -35.11 -14.58 -9.52
N ALA A 441 -34.63 -15.61 -10.22
CA ALA A 441 -34.12 -16.84 -9.62
C ALA A 441 -32.76 -16.69 -8.89
N GLU A 442 -32.02 -15.62 -9.19
CA GLU A 442 -30.70 -15.30 -8.62
C GLU A 442 -30.78 -14.24 -7.51
N LYS A 443 -31.94 -13.62 -7.32
CA LYS A 443 -32.15 -12.63 -6.27
C LYS A 443 -32.08 -13.30 -4.90
N VAL A 444 -31.29 -12.72 -4.01
CA VAL A 444 -31.09 -13.21 -2.64
C VAL A 444 -31.65 -12.18 -1.66
N THR A 445 -32.45 -12.65 -0.70
CA THR A 445 -32.90 -11.81 0.43
C THR A 445 -31.83 -11.81 1.51
N LEU A 446 -31.36 -10.61 1.86
CA LEU A 446 -30.42 -10.39 2.94
C LEU A 446 -31.08 -10.61 4.31
N PRO A 447 -30.30 -10.85 5.38
CA PRO A 447 -30.83 -11.05 6.73
C PRO A 447 -31.70 -9.90 7.27
N ASP A 448 -31.57 -8.70 6.71
CA ASP A 448 -32.35 -7.51 7.04
C ASP A 448 -33.63 -7.33 6.20
N GLY A 449 -33.96 -8.31 5.35
CA GLY A 449 -35.15 -8.31 4.51
C GLY A 449 -35.01 -7.63 3.15
N ARG A 450 -33.86 -6.97 2.87
CA ARG A 450 -33.61 -6.36 1.55
C ARG A 450 -33.31 -7.41 0.49
N VAL A 451 -33.76 -7.19 -0.75
CA VAL A 451 -33.53 -8.10 -1.87
C VAL A 451 -32.42 -7.57 -2.77
N VAL A 452 -31.43 -8.40 -3.07
CA VAL A 452 -30.35 -8.06 -4.00
C VAL A 452 -30.89 -8.09 -5.44
N VAL A 453 -30.82 -6.97 -6.14
CA VAL A 453 -31.37 -6.82 -7.50
C VAL A 453 -30.30 -6.69 -8.57
N ALA A 454 -29.10 -6.21 -8.24
CA ALA A 454 -28.00 -6.10 -9.20
C ALA A 454 -26.63 -6.14 -8.53
N LYS A 455 -25.59 -6.36 -9.35
CA LYS A 455 -24.18 -6.31 -8.96
C LYS A 455 -23.35 -5.58 -10.00
N ASP A 456 -22.29 -4.90 -9.57
CA ASP A 456 -21.32 -4.31 -10.49
C ASP A 456 -20.28 -5.37 -10.89
N VAL A 457 -20.14 -5.59 -12.20
CA VAL A 457 -19.19 -6.55 -12.78
C VAL A 457 -18.12 -5.79 -13.55
N LEU A 458 -16.85 -6.12 -13.30
CA LEU A 458 -15.72 -5.53 -14.00
C LEU A 458 -15.84 -5.83 -15.50
N ILE A 459 -15.58 -4.83 -16.35
CA ILE A 459 -15.45 -5.08 -17.79
C ILE A 459 -14.21 -5.96 -18.02
N GLU A 460 -14.39 -7.11 -18.68
CA GLU A 460 -13.31 -8.08 -18.90
C GLU A 460 -12.26 -7.59 -19.91
N ASP A 461 -12.69 -6.86 -20.92
CA ASP A 461 -11.79 -6.29 -21.92
C ASP A 461 -10.93 -5.17 -21.31
N GLY A 462 -9.67 -5.49 -21.03
CA GLY A 462 -8.71 -4.55 -20.47
C GLY A 462 -8.40 -3.34 -21.37
N ALA A 463 -8.77 -3.38 -22.65
CA ALA A 463 -8.63 -2.27 -23.58
C ALA A 463 -9.87 -1.35 -23.62
N ASP A 464 -10.99 -1.71 -22.99
CA ASP A 464 -12.21 -0.90 -23.07
C ASP A 464 -11.94 0.56 -22.62
N PRO A 465 -12.31 1.56 -23.43
CA PRO A 465 -11.98 2.96 -23.18
C PRO A 465 -12.65 3.55 -21.93
N ARG A 466 -13.65 2.85 -21.36
CA ARG A 466 -14.27 3.22 -20.09
C ARG A 466 -13.34 2.99 -18.90
N HIS A 467 -12.43 2.01 -18.96
CA HIS A 467 -11.38 1.87 -17.96
C HIS A 467 -10.51 3.11 -17.94
N SER A 468 -9.97 3.51 -16.80
CA SER A 468 -9.05 4.65 -16.74
C SER A 468 -7.64 4.33 -17.27
N THR A 469 -6.82 5.37 -17.42
CA THR A 469 -5.42 5.26 -17.90
C THR A 469 -4.60 4.25 -17.13
N LEU A 470 -4.65 4.23 -15.79
CA LEU A 470 -3.79 3.33 -15.01
C LEU A 470 -4.11 1.86 -15.28
N TRP A 471 -5.40 1.51 -15.34
CA TRP A 471 -5.84 0.15 -15.64
C TRP A 471 -5.45 -0.27 -17.06
N ARG A 472 -5.69 0.59 -18.04
CA ARG A 472 -5.30 0.35 -19.44
C ARG A 472 -3.78 0.22 -19.59
N LEU A 473 -3.01 1.02 -18.85
CA LEU A 473 -1.54 0.92 -18.83
C LEU A 473 -1.07 -0.42 -18.28
N ALA A 474 -1.63 -0.91 -17.17
CA ALA A 474 -1.28 -2.21 -16.63
C ALA A 474 -1.54 -3.34 -17.66
N ASN A 475 -2.69 -3.31 -18.34
CA ASN A 475 -3.01 -4.29 -19.38
C ASN A 475 -2.12 -4.15 -20.64
N ALA A 476 -1.78 -2.93 -21.04
CA ALA A 476 -0.86 -2.66 -22.15
C ALA A 476 0.55 -3.19 -21.86
N VAL A 477 1.07 -2.93 -20.66
CA VAL A 477 2.37 -3.46 -20.22
C VAL A 477 2.33 -4.98 -20.19
N LYS A 478 1.28 -5.60 -19.63
CA LYS A 478 1.17 -7.06 -19.61
C LYS A 478 1.13 -7.64 -21.02
N THR A 479 0.40 -7.01 -21.93
CA THR A 479 0.35 -7.39 -23.35
C THR A 479 1.72 -7.30 -24.00
N LEU A 480 2.45 -6.20 -23.79
CA LEU A 480 3.82 -6.02 -24.27
C LEU A 480 4.74 -7.12 -23.75
N GLN A 481 4.68 -7.43 -22.45
CA GLN A 481 5.46 -8.51 -21.83
C GLN A 481 5.12 -9.88 -22.38
N ASN A 482 3.84 -10.18 -22.55
CA ASN A 482 3.39 -11.43 -23.15
C ASN A 482 3.89 -11.56 -24.60
N SER A 483 3.79 -10.51 -25.41
CA SER A 483 4.31 -10.49 -26.78
C SER A 483 5.84 -10.65 -26.83
N PHE A 484 6.57 -10.12 -25.84
CA PHE A 484 7.99 -10.41 -25.68
C PHE A 484 8.21 -11.89 -25.33
N ILE A 485 7.50 -12.46 -24.36
CA ILE A 485 7.64 -13.87 -23.97
C ILE A 485 7.34 -14.80 -25.16
N TYR A 486 6.25 -14.56 -25.89
CA TYR A 486 5.81 -15.37 -27.03
C TYR A 486 6.83 -15.44 -28.15
N GLY A 487 7.62 -14.37 -28.37
CA GLY A 487 8.69 -14.36 -29.36
C GLY A 487 9.82 -15.38 -29.11
N ASN A 488 9.87 -15.98 -27.91
CA ASN A 488 10.87 -16.99 -27.53
C ASN A 488 10.25 -18.37 -27.21
N GLN A 489 8.95 -18.53 -27.42
CA GLN A 489 8.19 -19.76 -27.13
C GLN A 489 7.82 -20.51 -28.43
N SER A 490 7.53 -21.81 -28.31
CA SER A 490 6.96 -22.57 -29.42
C SER A 490 5.50 -22.18 -29.63
N SER A 491 5.03 -22.16 -30.88
CA SER A 491 3.66 -21.76 -31.23
C SER A 491 2.58 -22.58 -30.52
N GLU A 492 2.87 -23.84 -30.17
CA GLU A 492 1.96 -24.74 -29.44
C GLU A 492 1.75 -24.33 -27.97
N SER A 493 2.68 -23.59 -27.38
CA SER A 493 2.63 -23.14 -25.98
C SER A 493 1.96 -21.78 -25.79
N ILE A 494 1.61 -21.10 -26.89
CA ILE A 494 1.07 -19.75 -26.88
C ILE A 494 -0.46 -19.82 -26.78
N PRO A 495 -1.11 -19.04 -25.88
CA PRO A 495 -2.55 -19.02 -25.75
C PRO A 495 -3.27 -18.67 -27.07
N THR A 496 -4.40 -19.32 -27.33
CA THR A 496 -5.18 -19.10 -28.56
C THR A 496 -5.76 -17.69 -28.66
N ASN A 497 -6.00 -17.05 -27.51
CA ASN A 497 -6.46 -15.68 -27.37
C ASN A 497 -5.31 -14.65 -27.30
N ALA A 498 -4.08 -15.04 -27.61
CA ALA A 498 -2.96 -14.10 -27.70
C ALA A 498 -3.23 -13.04 -28.78
N VAL A 499 -2.88 -11.79 -28.49
CA VAL A 499 -3.10 -10.63 -29.37
C VAL A 499 -2.40 -10.84 -30.71
N ARG A 500 -3.08 -10.44 -31.79
CA ARG A 500 -2.59 -10.51 -33.16
C ARG A 500 -2.54 -9.12 -33.76
N PHE A 501 -1.81 -8.99 -34.86
CA PHE A 501 -1.71 -7.76 -35.62
C PHE A 501 -1.96 -7.98 -37.10
N VAL A 502 -2.47 -6.94 -37.73
CA VAL A 502 -2.61 -6.81 -39.19
C VAL A 502 -1.84 -5.56 -39.59
N GLU A 503 -1.04 -5.69 -40.65
CA GLU A 503 -0.31 -4.58 -41.26
C GLU A 503 -1.01 -4.21 -42.57
N ASP A 504 -1.37 -2.94 -42.72
CA ASP A 504 -1.96 -2.42 -43.96
C ASP A 504 -0.90 -2.13 -45.04
N SER A 505 -1.34 -1.72 -46.22
CA SER A 505 -0.45 -1.41 -47.36
C SER A 505 0.50 -0.23 -47.10
N ASP A 506 0.18 0.61 -46.12
CA ASP A 506 0.94 1.80 -45.74
C ASP A 506 1.91 1.51 -44.57
N GLY A 507 1.94 0.27 -44.08
CA GLY A 507 2.78 -0.18 -42.96
C GLY A 507 2.22 0.18 -41.59
N ASN A 508 0.95 0.57 -41.48
CA ASN A 508 0.31 0.80 -40.20
C ASN A 508 -0.12 -0.53 -39.58
N ILE A 509 0.15 -0.66 -38.28
CA ILE A 509 -0.16 -1.86 -37.52
C ILE A 509 -1.41 -1.60 -36.68
N THR A 510 -2.43 -2.44 -36.86
CA THR A 510 -3.61 -2.49 -35.99
C THR A 510 -3.68 -3.82 -35.27
N LEU A 511 -4.09 -3.80 -34.00
CA LEU A 511 -4.22 -5.00 -33.19
C LEU A 511 -5.66 -5.52 -33.20
N ASP A 512 -5.79 -6.83 -33.32
CA ASP A 512 -7.06 -7.58 -33.24
C ASP A 512 -6.80 -8.89 -32.49
N ALA A 513 -7.76 -9.33 -31.68
CA ALA A 513 -7.68 -10.60 -30.97
C ALA A 513 -8.05 -11.81 -31.86
N SER A 514 -8.69 -11.58 -33.01
CA SER A 514 -9.36 -12.62 -33.80
C SER A 514 -8.73 -12.90 -35.16
N THR A 515 -8.04 -11.94 -35.76
CA THR A 515 -7.44 -12.07 -37.10
C THR A 515 -6.00 -11.58 -37.14
N GLY A 516 -5.19 -12.11 -38.07
CA GLY A 516 -3.82 -11.66 -38.32
C GLY A 516 -2.69 -12.52 -37.73
N GLU A 517 -1.48 -11.98 -37.81
CA GLU A 517 -0.25 -12.63 -37.33
C GLU A 517 -0.10 -12.48 -35.82
N LEU A 518 0.53 -13.45 -35.17
CA LEU A 518 0.76 -13.39 -33.73
C LEU A 518 1.67 -12.20 -33.37
N LEU A 519 1.23 -11.37 -32.42
CA LEU A 519 2.03 -10.25 -31.95
C LEU A 519 3.21 -10.73 -31.11
N THR A 520 4.39 -10.69 -31.70
CA THR A 520 5.67 -10.99 -31.05
C THR A 520 6.62 -9.78 -31.13
N LEU A 521 7.39 -9.58 -30.06
CA LEU A 521 8.41 -8.54 -29.96
C LEU A 521 9.81 -9.17 -29.92
N SER A 522 10.78 -8.50 -30.54
CA SER A 522 12.14 -9.01 -30.67
C SER A 522 12.99 -8.74 -29.42
N SER A 523 12.93 -7.51 -28.89
CA SER A 523 13.81 -7.03 -27.81
C SER A 523 13.10 -6.17 -26.77
N SER A 524 11.91 -5.62 -27.09
CA SER A 524 11.28 -4.59 -26.26
C SER A 524 10.57 -5.15 -25.03
N THR A 525 10.87 -4.58 -23.86
CA THR A 525 10.30 -4.95 -22.55
C THR A 525 10.23 -3.70 -21.65
N ILE A 526 9.33 -3.70 -20.67
CA ILE A 526 9.24 -2.67 -19.62
C ILE A 526 9.42 -3.33 -18.25
N THR A 527 10.48 -2.98 -17.55
CA THR A 527 10.79 -3.51 -16.22
C THR A 527 9.88 -2.92 -15.13
N LEU A 528 9.74 -3.63 -14.00
CA LEU A 528 9.02 -3.08 -12.83
C LEU A 528 9.70 -1.82 -12.28
N GLY A 529 11.02 -1.71 -12.39
CA GLY A 529 11.78 -0.52 -12.02
C GLY A 529 11.42 0.71 -12.87
N GLU A 530 11.25 0.53 -14.18
CA GLU A 530 10.77 1.60 -15.07
C GLU A 530 9.34 2.03 -14.72
N ILE A 531 8.44 1.07 -14.46
CA ILE A 531 7.06 1.38 -14.05
C ILE A 531 7.05 2.17 -12.74
N LYS A 532 7.80 1.72 -11.74
CA LYS A 532 7.96 2.44 -10.47
C LYS A 532 8.44 3.88 -10.73
N SER A 533 9.45 4.05 -11.58
CA SER A 533 9.98 5.37 -11.96
C SER A 533 8.94 6.25 -12.66
N TRP A 534 8.10 5.67 -13.51
CA TRP A 534 7.01 6.40 -14.17
C TRP A 534 5.95 6.84 -13.16
N MET A 535 5.52 5.96 -12.26
CA MET A 535 4.53 6.27 -11.24
C MET A 535 5.03 7.36 -10.29
N GLN A 536 6.20 7.16 -9.69
CA GLN A 536 6.79 8.10 -8.71
C GLN A 536 7.16 9.44 -9.36
N GLY A 537 7.61 9.42 -10.61
CA GLY A 537 7.99 10.64 -11.32
C GLY A 537 6.84 11.61 -11.59
N PHE A 538 5.57 11.16 -11.54
CA PHE A 538 4.42 12.06 -11.70
C PHE A 538 4.32 13.09 -10.57
N LYS A 539 4.71 12.69 -9.34
CA LYS A 539 4.71 13.58 -8.18
C LYS A 539 5.66 14.76 -8.39
N ASP A 540 6.86 14.48 -8.88
CA ASP A 540 7.92 15.47 -9.03
C ASP A 540 7.89 16.20 -10.38
N ARG A 541 6.88 15.93 -11.22
CA ARG A 541 6.80 16.41 -12.60
C ARG A 541 6.86 17.94 -12.69
N LEU A 542 6.20 18.63 -11.76
CA LEU A 542 6.14 20.08 -11.70
C LEU A 542 7.44 20.72 -11.20
N GLN A 543 8.30 19.95 -10.53
CA GLN A 543 9.61 20.40 -10.05
C GLN A 543 10.72 20.21 -11.11
N LYS A 544 10.40 19.58 -12.25
CA LYS A 544 11.38 19.37 -13.33
C LYS A 544 11.69 20.68 -14.03
N GLN A 545 12.98 20.97 -14.23
CA GLN A 545 13.44 22.16 -14.94
C GLN A 545 12.96 22.21 -16.40
N ASN A 546 12.82 21.04 -17.05
CA ASN A 546 12.33 20.97 -18.42
C ASN A 546 10.80 21.04 -18.44
N GLN A 547 10.27 22.11 -19.03
CA GLN A 547 8.84 22.41 -19.14
C GLN A 547 8.04 21.29 -19.82
N ALA A 548 8.64 20.50 -20.72
CA ALA A 548 7.95 19.38 -21.36
C ALA A 548 7.48 18.29 -20.38
N PHE A 549 8.08 18.22 -19.18
CA PHE A 549 7.68 17.29 -18.12
C PHE A 549 6.58 17.85 -17.20
N GLN A 550 6.26 19.15 -17.31
CA GLN A 550 5.28 19.83 -16.44
C GLN A 550 3.85 19.71 -17.01
N VAL A 551 3.39 18.48 -17.18
CA VAL A 551 2.04 18.14 -17.70
C VAL A 551 0.95 18.27 -16.63
N GLU A 552 -0.31 18.48 -17.04
CA GLU A 552 -1.45 18.70 -16.13
C GLU A 552 -1.94 17.39 -15.52
N SER A 553 -2.12 16.37 -16.35
CA SER A 553 -2.84 15.15 -15.99
C SER A 553 -1.93 13.92 -15.92
N PHE A 554 -2.37 12.88 -15.20
CA PHE A 554 -1.67 11.60 -15.18
C PHE A 554 -1.67 10.94 -16.56
N SER A 555 -2.79 11.01 -17.31
CA SER A 555 -2.86 10.56 -18.70
C SER A 555 -1.83 11.23 -19.60
N GLU A 556 -1.65 12.54 -19.50
CA GLU A 556 -0.62 13.27 -20.27
C GLU A 556 0.79 12.84 -19.89
N TRP A 557 1.03 12.58 -18.60
CA TRP A 557 2.32 12.09 -18.11
C TRP A 557 2.65 10.70 -18.64
N ILE A 558 1.68 9.79 -18.62
CA ILE A 558 1.87 8.44 -19.18
C ILE A 558 2.11 8.51 -20.68
N LYS A 559 1.38 9.35 -21.41
CA LYS A 559 1.63 9.59 -22.84
C LYS A 559 3.05 10.11 -23.10
N LEU A 560 3.52 11.09 -22.32
CA LEU A 560 4.90 11.58 -22.40
C LEU A 560 5.92 10.46 -22.13
N LYS A 561 5.69 9.61 -21.14
CA LYS A 561 6.59 8.48 -20.82
C LYS A 561 6.60 7.44 -21.92
N ILE A 562 5.45 7.13 -22.51
CA ILE A 562 5.34 6.25 -23.67
C ILE A 562 6.10 6.85 -24.85
N ASP A 563 5.95 8.14 -25.15
CA ASP A 563 6.68 8.78 -26.25
C ASP A 563 8.21 8.79 -26.04
N ILE A 564 8.67 8.93 -24.79
CA ILE A 564 10.10 8.80 -24.45
C ILE A 564 10.56 7.35 -24.65
N TYR A 565 9.78 6.39 -24.16
CA TYR A 565 10.07 4.96 -24.29
C TYR A 565 10.12 4.52 -25.76
N LEU A 566 9.16 4.94 -26.59
CA LEU A 566 9.13 4.64 -28.03
C LEU A 566 10.36 5.14 -28.79
N LYS A 567 11.02 6.20 -28.34
CA LYS A 567 12.29 6.68 -28.91
C LYS A 567 13.48 5.77 -28.59
N GLN A 568 13.40 5.04 -27.47
CA GLN A 568 14.41 4.09 -27.02
C GLN A 568 14.16 2.68 -27.56
N VAL A 569 12.92 2.38 -27.93
CA VAL A 569 12.53 1.11 -28.56
C VAL A 569 13.21 0.95 -29.93
N ASP A 570 13.68 -0.28 -30.17
CA ASP A 570 14.29 -0.70 -31.43
C ASP A 570 13.34 -0.49 -32.61
N GLN A 571 13.90 -0.12 -33.77
CA GLN A 571 13.12 0.20 -34.96
C GLN A 571 12.20 -0.94 -35.40
N ALA A 572 12.62 -2.20 -35.20
CA ALA A 572 11.86 -3.39 -35.55
C ALA A 572 10.58 -3.58 -34.71
N ASP A 573 10.60 -3.14 -33.46
CA ASP A 573 9.47 -3.31 -32.52
C ASP A 573 8.63 -2.03 -32.40
N ARG A 574 9.17 -0.86 -32.76
CA ARG A 574 8.56 0.45 -32.48
C ARG A 574 7.11 0.59 -32.96
N ALA A 575 6.81 0.16 -34.19
CA ALA A 575 5.46 0.24 -34.73
C ALA A 575 4.49 -0.68 -33.97
N LYS A 576 4.93 -1.91 -33.63
CA LYS A 576 4.15 -2.88 -32.84
C LYS A 576 3.89 -2.38 -31.42
N VAL A 577 4.92 -1.86 -30.75
CA VAL A 577 4.81 -1.30 -29.40
C VAL A 577 3.88 -0.09 -29.39
N ARG A 578 3.98 0.79 -30.40
CA ARG A 578 3.04 1.92 -30.55
C ARG A 578 1.61 1.42 -30.73
N ALA A 579 1.39 0.43 -31.59
CA ALA A 579 0.08 -0.18 -31.81
C ALA A 579 -0.52 -0.79 -30.53
N ILE A 580 0.31 -1.35 -29.63
CA ILE A 580 -0.15 -1.79 -28.30
C ILE A 580 -0.70 -0.60 -27.51
N PHE A 581 0.06 0.49 -27.38
CA PHE A 581 -0.41 1.64 -26.61
C PHE A 581 -1.63 2.34 -27.23
N ASP A 582 -1.72 2.37 -28.57
CA ASP A 582 -2.89 2.86 -29.29
C ASP A 582 -4.12 1.96 -29.04
N TYR A 583 -3.98 0.63 -29.11
CA TYR A 583 -5.06 -0.33 -28.83
C TYR A 583 -5.65 -0.18 -27.43
N PHE A 584 -4.82 0.15 -26.43
CA PHE A 584 -5.27 0.42 -25.06
C PHE A 584 -5.66 1.89 -24.80
N HIS A 585 -5.85 2.70 -25.84
CA HIS A 585 -6.29 4.10 -25.71
C HIS A 585 -5.39 4.95 -24.79
N LEU A 586 -4.07 4.71 -24.82
CA LEU A 586 -3.10 5.43 -23.98
C LEU A 586 -2.51 6.67 -24.68
N LEU A 587 -2.69 6.75 -26.00
CA LEU A 587 -2.28 7.90 -26.81
C LEU A 587 -3.43 8.87 -27.12
N ASP A 588 -4.64 8.56 -26.65
CA ASP A 588 -5.82 9.42 -26.73
C ASP A 588 -5.68 10.71 -25.89
N GLY A 589 -6.65 11.61 -26.01
CA GLY A 589 -6.70 12.85 -25.20
C GLY A 589 -6.96 12.57 -23.72
N ALA A 590 -6.41 13.42 -22.85
CA ALA A 590 -6.67 13.33 -21.42
C ALA A 590 -8.16 13.50 -21.10
N PRO A 591 -8.70 12.77 -20.11
CA PRO A 591 -10.10 12.91 -19.72
C PRO A 591 -10.36 14.30 -19.12
N ASP A 592 -11.60 14.80 -19.24
CA ASP A 592 -11.98 16.02 -18.52
C ASP A 592 -11.97 15.76 -17.01
N LEU A 593 -11.15 16.56 -16.29
CA LEU A 593 -10.94 16.51 -14.85
C LEU A 593 -11.66 17.64 -14.10
N LYS A 594 -12.50 18.43 -14.76
CA LYS A 594 -13.30 19.47 -14.09
C LYS A 594 -14.16 18.86 -12.98
N GLY A 595 -14.06 19.45 -11.78
CA GLY A 595 -14.80 18.97 -10.61
C GLY A 595 -14.25 17.70 -9.96
N ALA A 596 -13.09 17.19 -10.40
CA ALA A 596 -12.39 16.12 -9.71
C ALA A 596 -12.07 16.51 -8.27
N LYS A 597 -12.04 15.53 -7.38
CA LYS A 597 -11.77 15.72 -5.95
C LYS A 597 -10.54 14.91 -5.53
N PRO A 598 -9.84 15.32 -4.46
CA PRO A 598 -8.85 14.48 -3.81
C PRO A 598 -9.45 13.12 -3.45
N ILE A 599 -8.63 12.07 -3.54
CA ILE A 599 -9.08 10.69 -3.30
C ILE A 599 -8.86 10.32 -1.82
N THR A 600 -9.90 9.75 -1.18
CA THR A 600 -9.80 9.30 0.22
C THR A 600 -9.14 7.92 0.31
N PRO A 601 -8.57 7.54 1.46
CA PRO A 601 -8.06 6.18 1.70
C PRO A 601 -9.06 5.08 1.32
N LYS A 602 -10.33 5.26 1.68
CA LYS A 602 -11.41 4.34 1.32
C LYS A 602 -11.53 4.17 -0.19
N LYS A 603 -11.54 5.28 -0.93
CA LYS A 603 -11.62 5.26 -2.39
C LYS A 603 -10.37 4.64 -3.03
N ILE A 604 -9.18 4.89 -2.49
CA ILE A 604 -7.94 4.22 -2.93
C ILE A 604 -8.08 2.70 -2.77
N GLY A 605 -8.60 2.23 -1.63
CA GLY A 605 -8.88 0.81 -1.40
C GLY A 605 -9.79 0.22 -2.47
N TYR A 606 -10.88 0.92 -2.80
CA TYR A 606 -11.81 0.54 -3.86
C TYR A 606 -11.22 0.57 -5.27
N LEU A 607 -10.01 1.09 -5.50
CA LEU A 607 -9.41 1.03 -6.83
C LEU A 607 -9.08 -0.41 -7.23
N SER A 608 -8.70 -1.28 -6.29
CA SER A 608 -8.42 -2.68 -6.61
C SER A 608 -9.71 -3.45 -6.94
N PRO A 609 -9.77 -4.19 -8.07
CA PRO A 609 -10.86 -5.12 -8.36
C PRO A 609 -11.01 -6.29 -7.39
N ARG A 610 -10.01 -6.56 -6.53
CA ARG A 610 -10.13 -7.60 -5.49
C ARG A 610 -11.16 -7.24 -4.43
N VAL A 611 -11.46 -5.95 -4.27
CA VAL A 611 -12.45 -5.46 -3.31
C VAL A 611 -13.86 -5.65 -3.89
N PRO A 612 -14.75 -6.40 -3.23
CA PRO A 612 -16.12 -6.55 -3.68
C PRO A 612 -16.83 -5.20 -3.79
N ARG A 613 -17.69 -5.05 -4.81
CA ARG A 613 -18.55 -3.87 -4.98
C ARG A 613 -19.82 -4.02 -4.14
N PRO A 614 -20.37 -2.92 -3.60
CA PRO A 614 -21.61 -2.96 -2.86
C PRO A 614 -22.74 -3.49 -3.75
N LEU A 615 -23.54 -4.40 -3.21
CA LEU A 615 -24.72 -4.92 -3.90
C LEU A 615 -25.80 -3.87 -4.02
N HIS A 616 -26.49 -3.85 -5.16
CA HIS A 616 -27.68 -3.02 -5.35
C HIS A 616 -28.87 -3.76 -4.74
N VAL A 617 -29.54 -3.13 -3.78
CA VAL A 617 -30.62 -3.75 -3.00
C VAL A 617 -31.90 -2.93 -3.07
N GLU A 618 -33.04 -3.61 -3.09
CA GLU A 618 -34.37 -3.02 -3.01
C GLU A 618 -35.09 -3.54 -1.77
N MET A 619 -35.91 -2.68 -1.16
CA MET A 619 -36.81 -3.12 -0.10
C MET A 619 -38.05 -3.71 -0.77
N PRO A 620 -38.46 -4.95 -0.44
CA PRO A 620 -39.70 -5.48 -0.98
C PRO A 620 -40.84 -4.53 -0.60
N PRO A 621 -41.80 -4.26 -1.50
CA PRO A 621 -42.93 -3.42 -1.18
C PRO A 621 -43.63 -4.00 0.05
N ALA A 622 -43.89 -3.14 1.05
CA ALA A 622 -44.65 -3.55 2.22
C ALA A 622 -45.94 -4.22 1.73
N GLU A 623 -46.20 -5.45 2.19
CA GLU A 623 -47.48 -6.10 1.95
C GLU A 623 -48.56 -5.12 2.43
N ALA A 624 -49.38 -4.66 1.49
CA ALA A 624 -50.59 -3.94 1.83
C ALA A 624 -51.44 -4.87 2.68
N ASP A 625 -51.88 -4.35 3.83
CA ASP A 625 -52.83 -4.93 4.77
C ASP A 625 -52.27 -5.85 5.87
N ALA A 626 -51.64 -5.21 6.87
CA ALA A 626 -51.99 -5.47 8.26
C ALA A 626 -52.31 -4.13 8.94
N GLU A 627 -53.56 -3.98 9.38
CA GLU A 627 -54.06 -2.79 10.07
C GLU A 627 -53.13 -2.41 11.24
N PRO A 628 -52.78 -1.13 11.42
CA PRO A 628 -51.99 -0.71 12.56
C PRO A 628 -52.80 -0.96 13.84
N ALA A 629 -52.29 -1.83 14.70
CA ALA A 629 -52.75 -1.93 16.07
C ALA A 629 -52.59 -0.56 16.72
N ALA A 630 -53.69 -0.03 17.25
CA ALA A 630 -53.78 1.29 17.83
C ALA A 630 -52.70 1.52 18.90
N GLU A 631 -51.80 2.47 18.62
CA GLU A 631 -50.92 3.05 19.63
C GLU A 631 -51.77 3.79 20.66
N THR A 632 -51.68 3.35 21.90
CA THR A 632 -52.27 4.02 23.05
C THR A 632 -51.32 5.11 23.51
N GLU A 633 -51.72 6.38 23.35
CA GLU A 633 -51.20 7.50 24.12
C GLU A 633 -51.52 7.28 25.60
N ASP A 634 -50.48 7.09 26.43
CA ASP A 634 -50.18 7.91 27.61
C ASP A 634 -49.35 7.14 28.64
N ALA A 635 -48.12 7.60 28.85
CA ALA A 635 -47.58 7.96 30.17
C ALA A 635 -46.14 8.45 29.99
N ARG A 636 -45.93 9.77 30.06
CA ARG A 636 -44.59 10.31 30.31
C ARG A 636 -44.12 9.77 31.67
N PRO A 637 -42.98 9.08 31.76
CA PRO A 637 -42.43 8.71 33.06
C PRO A 637 -42.05 9.99 33.81
N ALA A 638 -42.57 10.16 35.02
CA ALA A 638 -42.08 11.18 35.94
C ALA A 638 -40.60 10.89 36.22
N GLU A 639 -39.71 11.83 35.89
CA GLU A 639 -38.27 11.74 36.20
C GLU A 639 -38.09 11.72 37.73
N LEU A 640 -37.92 10.52 38.29
CA LEU A 640 -37.50 10.30 39.67
C LEU A 640 -36.00 10.62 39.78
N TYR A 641 -35.65 11.86 40.13
CA TYR A 641 -34.30 12.19 40.58
C TYR A 641 -34.07 11.61 41.98
N THR A 642 -32.91 10.99 42.19
CA THR A 642 -32.47 10.53 43.52
C THR A 642 -31.52 11.57 44.10
N THR A 643 -31.86 12.14 45.26
CA THR A 643 -30.98 13.03 46.01
C THR A 643 -30.00 12.18 46.84
N ILE A 644 -28.70 12.50 46.79
CA ILE A 644 -27.67 11.87 47.61
C ILE A 644 -26.74 12.91 48.24
N GLU A 645 -26.19 12.62 49.42
CA GLU A 645 -25.16 13.43 50.06
C GLU A 645 -23.77 13.07 49.49
N VAL A 646 -22.98 14.07 49.12
CA VAL A 646 -21.61 13.91 48.59
C VAL A 646 -20.63 14.86 49.29
N SER A 647 -19.34 14.49 49.30
CA SER A 647 -18.27 15.27 49.94
C SER A 647 -17.55 16.17 48.93
N LEU A 648 -17.34 17.43 49.31
CA LEU A 648 -16.61 18.43 48.53
C LEU A 648 -15.10 18.39 48.80
N GLU A 649 -14.33 18.97 47.87
CA GLU A 649 -12.87 19.11 47.98
C GLU A 649 -12.39 19.90 49.22
N ASP A 650 -13.24 20.76 49.78
CA ASP A 650 -12.98 21.53 50.99
C ASP A 650 -13.39 20.82 52.31
N GLY A 651 -13.89 19.58 52.21
CA GLY A 651 -14.38 18.79 53.34
C GLY A 651 -15.84 19.05 53.72
N GLY A 652 -16.55 19.93 53.00
CA GLY A 652 -17.99 20.15 53.15
C GLY A 652 -18.83 18.99 52.62
N ARG A 653 -20.10 18.91 53.05
CA ARG A 653 -21.08 17.94 52.52
C ARG A 653 -22.25 18.68 51.88
N ILE A 654 -22.66 18.22 50.70
CA ILE A 654 -23.76 18.80 49.93
C ILE A 654 -24.69 17.70 49.44
N ASN A 655 -25.97 18.04 49.25
CA ASN A 655 -26.93 17.16 48.59
C ASN A 655 -27.01 17.47 47.10
N ILE A 656 -26.92 16.44 46.27
CA ILE A 656 -27.05 16.55 44.82
C ILE A 656 -28.18 15.68 44.26
N ARG A 657 -28.87 16.19 43.25
CA ARG A 657 -29.86 15.44 42.46
C ARG A 657 -29.13 14.69 41.34
N LYS A 658 -29.13 13.36 41.39
CA LYS A 658 -28.54 12.49 40.35
C LYS A 658 -29.52 12.24 39.20
N GLY A 659 -29.02 12.30 37.97
CA GLY A 659 -29.79 12.03 36.75
C GLY A 659 -29.22 12.73 35.53
N GLU A 660 -29.78 12.47 34.35
CA GLU A 660 -29.62 13.37 33.21
C GLU A 660 -30.37 14.67 33.51
N GLN A 661 -29.73 15.79 33.26
CA GLN A 661 -30.28 17.11 33.56
C GLN A 661 -30.02 18.06 32.41
N LYS A 662 -30.86 19.08 32.31
CA LYS A 662 -30.67 20.19 31.37
C LYS A 662 -30.21 21.41 32.14
N ILE A 663 -28.98 21.84 31.90
CA ILE A 663 -28.45 23.09 32.47
C ILE A 663 -28.61 24.23 31.45
N ARG A 664 -28.98 25.42 31.93
CA ARG A 664 -29.10 26.61 31.09
C ARG A 664 -27.79 27.38 31.09
N THR A 665 -27.33 27.80 29.92
CA THR A 665 -26.15 28.68 29.79
C THR A 665 -26.51 29.92 28.97
N LYS A 666 -25.60 30.90 28.92
CA LYS A 666 -25.77 32.10 28.08
C LYS A 666 -25.75 31.81 26.58
N VAL A 667 -25.23 30.65 26.17
CA VAL A 667 -25.01 30.27 24.76
C VAL A 667 -25.99 29.17 24.34
N SER A 668 -26.27 28.22 25.22
CA SER A 668 -27.16 27.09 24.99
C SER A 668 -28.40 27.21 25.90
N PRO A 669 -29.61 27.37 25.33
CA PRO A 669 -30.82 27.53 26.14
C PRO A 669 -31.17 26.26 26.95
N GLU A 670 -30.73 25.08 26.50
CA GLU A 670 -30.77 23.81 27.25
C GLU A 670 -29.58 22.92 26.84
N LEU A 671 -28.64 22.67 27.76
CA LEU A 671 -27.52 21.74 27.57
C LEU A 671 -27.78 20.46 28.36
N ALA A 672 -27.97 19.33 27.67
CA ALA A 672 -28.17 18.03 28.30
C ALA A 672 -26.84 17.48 28.85
N VAL A 673 -26.79 17.22 30.16
CA VAL A 673 -25.64 16.70 30.88
C VAL A 673 -26.04 15.49 31.72
N GLY A 674 -25.20 14.46 31.77
CA GLY A 674 -25.49 13.23 32.52
C GLY A 674 -24.21 12.56 33.01
N LYS A 675 -24.31 11.41 33.68
CA LYS A 675 -23.17 10.73 34.34
C LYS A 675 -21.99 10.42 33.41
N LYS A 676 -22.21 10.33 32.09
CA LYS A 676 -21.18 10.08 31.07
C LYS A 676 -20.55 11.36 30.50
N THR A 677 -21.11 12.54 30.83
CA THR A 677 -20.58 13.83 30.41
C THR A 677 -19.27 14.11 31.14
N ARG A 678 -18.20 14.34 30.38
CA ARG A 678 -16.87 14.67 30.90
C ARG A 678 -16.45 16.07 30.46
N PHE A 679 -15.75 16.76 31.33
CA PHE A 679 -15.31 18.13 31.13
C PHE A 679 -14.02 18.42 31.89
N THR A 680 -13.22 19.36 31.40
CA THR A 680 -11.93 19.74 31.99
C THR A 680 -12.01 21.18 32.46
N VAL A 681 -11.65 21.45 33.71
CA VAL A 681 -11.59 22.82 34.26
C VAL A 681 -10.26 22.96 35.01
N ASP A 682 -9.53 24.04 34.74
CA ASP A 682 -8.24 24.36 35.37
C ASP A 682 -7.23 23.19 35.35
N GLY A 683 -7.22 22.42 34.26
CA GLY A 683 -6.30 21.30 34.03
C GLY A 683 -6.68 19.98 34.70
N SER A 684 -7.81 19.92 35.42
CA SER A 684 -8.33 18.70 36.04
C SER A 684 -9.55 18.17 35.31
N ASP A 685 -9.65 16.84 35.20
CA ASP A 685 -10.76 16.17 34.49
C ASP A 685 -11.86 15.72 35.44
N TYR A 686 -13.10 16.03 35.06
CA TYR A 686 -14.30 15.76 35.83
C TYR A 686 -15.32 14.94 35.03
N SER A 687 -16.13 14.16 35.74
CA SER A 687 -17.40 13.62 35.23
C SER A 687 -18.57 14.29 35.93
N PHE A 688 -19.61 14.63 35.17
CA PHE A 688 -20.81 15.24 35.74
C PHE A 688 -21.49 14.27 36.72
N ALA A 689 -21.74 14.73 37.94
CA ALA A 689 -22.28 13.94 39.04
C ALA A 689 -23.75 14.27 39.36
N GLY A 690 -24.19 15.51 39.09
CA GLY A 690 -25.56 15.98 39.33
C GLY A 690 -25.63 17.50 39.45
N THR A 691 -26.73 18.03 39.99
CA THR A 691 -26.86 19.45 40.41
C THR A 691 -27.20 19.53 41.87
N LEU A 692 -26.94 20.68 42.50
CA LEU A 692 -27.30 20.92 43.90
C LEU A 692 -28.81 20.76 44.16
N GLU A 693 -29.17 20.35 45.37
CA GLU A 693 -30.58 20.27 45.77
C GLU A 693 -31.21 21.67 45.96
N GLU A 694 -30.44 22.63 46.49
CA GLU A 694 -30.88 24.01 46.77
C GLU A 694 -30.49 25.00 45.66
N GLY A 695 -30.21 24.54 44.44
CA GLY A 695 -29.94 25.40 43.28
C GLY A 695 -29.56 24.62 42.01
N GLU A 696 -29.56 25.26 40.84
CA GLU A 696 -29.26 24.59 39.56
C GLU A 696 -27.76 24.47 39.25
N SER A 697 -26.87 24.68 40.23
CA SER A 697 -25.43 24.65 39.98
C SER A 697 -24.95 23.21 39.73
N PRO A 698 -24.25 22.95 38.62
CA PRO A 698 -23.73 21.64 38.30
C PRO A 698 -22.60 21.21 39.24
N VAL A 699 -22.53 19.91 39.52
CA VAL A 699 -21.52 19.28 40.37
C VAL A 699 -20.79 18.22 39.56
N GLY A 700 -19.46 18.26 39.57
CA GLY A 700 -18.59 17.25 38.95
C GLY A 700 -17.85 16.44 39.99
N SER A 701 -17.62 15.15 39.72
CA SER A 701 -16.72 14.29 40.47
C SER A 701 -15.35 14.21 39.78
N PHE A 702 -14.26 14.19 40.54
CA PHE A 702 -12.93 14.01 39.98
C PHE A 702 -12.78 12.62 39.35
N LEU A 703 -12.13 12.52 38.18
CA LEU A 703 -11.90 11.22 37.55
C LEU A 703 -10.88 10.35 38.30
N SER A 704 -9.91 10.96 39.00
CA SER A 704 -8.90 10.26 39.82
C SER A 704 -9.42 9.86 41.20
N GLU A 705 -10.37 10.62 41.75
CA GLU A 705 -10.95 10.41 43.08
C GLU A 705 -12.48 10.59 43.01
N PRO A 706 -13.23 9.55 42.58
CA PRO A 706 -14.66 9.67 42.26
C PRO A 706 -15.56 10.06 43.45
N ASP A 707 -15.06 9.93 44.68
CA ASP A 707 -15.78 10.27 45.91
C ASP A 707 -15.65 11.76 46.28
N LEU A 708 -14.72 12.48 45.66
CA LEU A 708 -14.51 13.92 45.85
C LEU A 708 -15.25 14.70 44.76
N HIS A 709 -15.96 15.75 45.15
CA HIS A 709 -16.83 16.53 44.27
C HIS A 709 -16.48 18.03 44.30
N LYS A 710 -16.83 18.73 43.22
CA LYS A 710 -16.67 20.18 43.09
C LYS A 710 -17.91 20.79 42.43
N VAL A 711 -18.33 21.95 42.92
CA VAL A 711 -19.44 22.73 42.35
C VAL A 711 -18.88 23.65 41.26
N PHE A 712 -19.56 23.70 40.12
CA PHE A 712 -19.19 24.50 38.96
C PHE A 712 -20.32 25.45 38.60
N THR A 713 -20.00 26.50 37.84
CA THR A 713 -21.03 27.24 37.12
C THR A 713 -21.40 26.51 35.82
N PRO A 714 -22.63 26.69 35.29
CA PRO A 714 -23.01 26.13 33.99
C PRO A 714 -22.03 26.49 32.86
N GLU A 715 -21.48 27.71 32.86
CA GLU A 715 -20.50 28.16 31.87
C GLU A 715 -19.16 27.43 31.99
N GLN A 716 -18.72 27.09 33.21
CA GLN A 716 -17.49 26.31 33.41
C GLN A 716 -17.63 24.89 32.89
N VAL A 717 -18.82 24.28 33.05
CA VAL A 717 -19.10 22.94 32.50
C VAL A 717 -19.17 22.99 30.98
N GLU A 718 -19.87 23.96 30.39
CA GLU A 718 -19.95 24.11 28.93
C GLU A 718 -18.57 24.36 28.31
N LYS A 719 -17.80 25.31 28.85
CA LYS A 719 -16.42 25.55 28.40
C LYS A 719 -15.54 24.32 28.62
N GLY A 720 -15.64 23.67 29.78
CA GLY A 720 -14.84 22.49 30.08
C GLY A 720 -15.19 21.27 29.23
N MET A 721 -16.44 21.11 28.78
CA MET A 721 -16.83 20.08 27.83
C MET A 721 -16.21 20.32 26.45
N VAL A 722 -16.12 21.59 26.05
CA VAL A 722 -15.43 22.01 24.82
C VAL A 722 -13.94 21.75 24.95
N ASP A 723 -13.32 22.12 26.08
CA ASP A 723 -11.89 21.93 26.34
C ASP A 723 -11.51 20.44 26.44
N TYR A 724 -12.31 19.62 27.14
CA TYR A 724 -12.13 18.16 27.19
C TYR A 724 -12.27 17.51 25.80
N SER A 725 -13.25 17.97 25.02
CA SER A 725 -13.41 17.56 23.63
C SER A 725 -12.22 17.98 22.77
N PHE A 726 -11.63 19.15 23.04
CA PHE A 726 -10.46 19.67 22.35
C PHE A 726 -9.19 18.90 22.69
N GLN A 727 -8.96 18.55 23.96
CA GLN A 727 -7.81 17.72 24.35
C GLN A 727 -7.90 16.30 23.78
N LYS A 728 -9.10 15.71 23.79
CA LYS A 728 -9.34 14.42 23.13
C LYS A 728 -9.15 14.52 21.61
N LEU A 729 -9.58 15.64 21.03
CA LEU A 729 -9.38 15.93 19.61
C LEU A 729 -7.92 16.18 19.26
N GLU A 730 -7.14 16.84 20.11
CA GLU A 730 -5.70 17.05 19.96
C GLU A 730 -4.99 15.69 19.96
N LYS A 731 -5.33 14.80 20.89
CA LYS A 731 -4.87 13.40 20.88
C LYS A 731 -5.35 12.63 19.64
N ASP A 732 -6.57 12.84 19.16
CA ASP A 732 -7.09 12.18 17.94
C ASP A 732 -6.48 12.75 16.64
N VAL A 733 -6.06 14.02 16.64
CA VAL A 733 -5.35 14.69 15.54
C VAL A 733 -3.88 14.26 15.53
N GLU A 734 -3.23 14.24 16.69
CA GLU A 734 -1.89 13.66 16.89
C GLU A 734 -1.87 12.17 16.53
N ALA A 735 -2.85 11.38 16.96
CA ALA A 735 -2.97 9.96 16.60
C ALA A 735 -3.15 9.74 15.10
N LEU A 736 -3.68 10.71 14.35
CA LEU A 736 -3.73 10.62 12.88
C LEU A 736 -2.39 10.97 12.22
N CYS A 737 -1.57 11.76 12.91
CA CYS A 737 -0.20 12.06 12.53
C CYS A 737 0.78 10.99 13.05
N GLU A 738 0.34 10.11 13.95
CA GLU A 738 1.04 8.90 14.38
C GLU A 738 0.67 7.66 13.55
N MET A 739 -0.47 7.65 12.84
CA MET A 739 -0.73 6.62 11.81
C MET A 739 0.22 6.69 10.61
N THR A 740 0.92 7.81 10.43
CA THR A 740 2.07 7.97 9.53
C THR A 740 3.39 7.58 10.17
N LYS A 741 3.40 7.21 11.47
CA LYS A 741 4.55 6.69 12.21
C LYS A 741 4.33 5.24 12.65
N THR A 742 4.61 4.33 11.73
CA THR A 742 5.26 3.07 12.11
C THR A 742 6.66 3.08 11.50
N GLU A 743 7.66 2.75 12.34
CA GLU A 743 9.11 2.70 12.07
C GLU A 743 9.86 4.05 11.96
N GLN A 744 10.03 4.81 13.06
CA GLN A 744 11.24 5.64 13.23
C GLN A 744 11.89 5.66 14.63
N ASP A 745 11.30 5.07 15.67
CA ASP A 745 11.93 5.03 17.02
C ASP A 745 12.26 3.61 17.51
N VAL A 746 12.77 2.75 16.63
CA VAL A 746 13.59 1.59 17.04
C VAL A 746 14.75 1.45 16.06
N LYS A 747 15.84 2.17 16.33
CA LYS A 747 17.20 1.79 15.94
C LYS A 747 18.13 2.09 17.09
#